data_AF-A0A7D5KD29-F1
#
_entry.id   AF-A0A7D5KD29-F1
#
_cell.length_a   1.000
_cell.length_b   1.000
_cell.length_c   1.000
_cell.angle_alpha   90.00
_cell.angle_beta   90.00
_cell.angle_gamma   90.00
#
_symmetry.space_group_name_H-M   'P 1'
#
loop_
_entity.id
_entity.type
_entity.pdbx_description
1 polymer ?
#
loop_
_entity_poly.entity_id
_entity_poly.type
_entity_poly.pdbx_seq_one_letter_code
_entity_poly.pdbx_strand_id
1 'polypeptide(L)'
;MNYKVERSNHRNAPSRESGLEGLRQGPEFRGPVDSPDDHEHSNDHFALVYENREEQFASAIPFIRQGLERGERCLYVADDNSREDVLKAMRDHGIDVDAAIESGALTVSTPTDTYRRTGEFDRTTMLEFWEESLEEAKAEGGHTGLRAAAEMTWALDGDTSTDDLVEYEAVLNSLYQDEDYVVLCQYNRERFPAAVIHDVIKTHPLVISDGTVSQNFYYTPPETFFGSEVMETKVERMIETLQKRTEVKVELQERQEYLERVFESSHDAILIVDPGADEIVDANPAATEMFGYTHDELLTLGPSDVHPDELDRFQEFVEEVFAEGTGWIDELTCRTKAGGRMPAEISASRMEYDGNSVVVAVVRDISERRKWEQAQRSLYEITSDPDRPFTEKLHAVLELGCEQFDLDLGGVARVDPETDRFEVETISGEHDHLVPNEQYPLSETYCRLTLGEGETTEVTDPVGRGFEDKLCYERFGVRAYLGTYFEVEAGDGRTFFFLSDRPREEQFSDAERTFLRLMGQWVKYELERHQREQELRERTEHLSAIVETTPECIKTVAADGTLLQMNPAGLEMVEADSDSDVIGSCVYDLIAPEHREEFREFNERICRGERGTLEFDIVGLDGTRRHMETHAAPLRSSDGTTSHVALTHDITAQVERERELERALDLLEKTERIADVGGWEIDTRTMEVFWTDHIFDLLEVSADEEPPLDDALDMYHRADRPIVEEAVEEALDSADPFDVEARIRTDSGDVRWLRIQGVPETVDDDVVSLRGAAQDITERKRREQRLEVVIDRLEASNSRLEQFAYAASHDLQEPLRMVSSYLKLVRQRYADDLDEDGEEFIEFAVDGAERMREMVEGLLAYSRVETQGGPLEPIDLDAAFDDVLADLRIQIEETNAEITADELPCVTGDASQLRQVFQNLLENAITYSGDEPPRVHVSAERDGSKWKVSVSDEGIGIEPEHRERIFEVFQRLHTSGEYDGAGIGLALCERIVERHGGEIWVESTPGEGATFSFTLPAIQNPDR
;
A
#
# COMPACT_ATOMS: atom_id res chain seq x y z
N MET A 1 -12.07 2.81 -55.88
CA MET A 1 -12.39 4.11 -56.50
C MET A 1 -12.80 5.03 -55.36
N ASN A 2 -12.00 6.06 -55.04
CA ASN A 2 -12.17 6.92 -53.88
C ASN A 2 -13.38 7.84 -54.02
N TYR A 3 -14.24 7.91 -53.00
CA TYR A 3 -15.04 9.10 -52.69
C TYR A 3 -15.03 9.35 -51.18
N LYS A 4 -14.46 10.49 -50.78
CA LYS A 4 -14.67 11.15 -49.50
C LYS A 4 -16.07 11.78 -49.50
N VAL A 5 -16.83 11.61 -48.42
CA VAL A 5 -17.99 12.45 -48.10
C VAL A 5 -17.88 12.92 -46.64
N GLU A 6 -18.21 14.19 -46.46
CA GLU A 6 -18.01 15.03 -45.29
C GLU A 6 -18.95 14.67 -44.13
N ARG A 7 -18.42 14.71 -42.89
CA ARG A 7 -19.23 14.70 -41.66
C ARG A 7 -20.00 16.02 -41.54
N SER A 8 -21.32 15.99 -41.64
CA SER A 8 -22.20 17.10 -41.25
C SER A 8 -22.90 16.81 -39.93
N ASN A 9 -22.66 17.67 -38.93
CA ASN A 9 -23.38 17.74 -37.67
C ASN A 9 -24.89 17.96 -37.88
N HIS A 10 -25.71 16.97 -37.53
CA HIS A 10 -27.09 17.20 -37.09
C HIS A 10 -27.34 16.47 -35.77
N ARG A 11 -27.32 17.23 -34.67
CA ARG A 11 -27.90 16.82 -33.38
C ARG A 11 -29.41 17.04 -33.41
N ASN A 12 -30.12 16.12 -32.77
CA ASN A 12 -31.52 16.13 -32.32
C ASN A 12 -32.56 15.45 -33.23
N ALA A 13 -32.58 14.11 -33.19
CA ALA A 13 -33.81 13.31 -33.14
C ALA A 13 -33.65 12.35 -31.94
N PRO A 14 -34.73 12.02 -31.19
CA PRO A 14 -34.65 11.01 -30.13
C PRO A 14 -34.19 9.69 -30.74
N SER A 15 -33.23 9.02 -30.11
CA SER A 15 -32.75 7.69 -30.48
C SER A 15 -33.94 6.78 -30.74
N ARG A 16 -34.04 6.24 -31.96
CA ARG A 16 -35.00 5.18 -32.26
C ARG A 16 -34.57 3.97 -31.44
N GLU A 17 -35.37 3.57 -30.45
CA GLU A 17 -35.16 2.34 -29.68
C GLU A 17 -34.90 1.18 -30.65
N SER A 18 -33.80 0.45 -30.46
CA SER A 18 -33.49 -0.71 -31.30
C SER A 18 -34.64 -1.74 -31.26
N GLY A 19 -34.79 -2.56 -32.30
CA GLY A 19 -35.78 -3.66 -32.31
C GLY A 19 -35.69 -4.55 -31.07
N LEU A 20 -34.47 -4.73 -30.56
CA LEU A 20 -34.10 -5.38 -29.30
C LEU A 20 -34.67 -4.72 -28.03
N GLU A 21 -34.66 -3.40 -27.93
CA GLU A 21 -35.10 -2.67 -26.72
C GLU A 21 -36.61 -2.82 -26.50
N GLY A 22 -37.38 -2.90 -27.58
CA GLY A 22 -38.81 -3.20 -27.52
C GLY A 22 -39.13 -4.62 -27.06
N LEU A 23 -38.29 -5.60 -27.43
CA LEU A 23 -38.46 -7.00 -27.02
C LEU A 23 -38.23 -7.18 -25.51
N ARG A 24 -37.37 -6.34 -24.89
CA ARG A 24 -37.11 -6.37 -23.43
C ARG A 24 -38.24 -5.82 -22.57
N GLN A 25 -39.10 -4.96 -23.11
CA GLN A 25 -40.18 -4.31 -22.35
C GLN A 25 -41.47 -5.16 -22.29
N GLY A 26 -41.60 -6.20 -23.12
CA GLY A 26 -42.73 -7.14 -23.08
C GLY A 26 -42.55 -8.22 -22.00
N PRO A 27 -43.61 -8.61 -21.26
CA PRO A 27 -43.51 -9.66 -20.22
C PRO A 27 -43.22 -11.07 -20.76
N GLU A 28 -43.19 -11.23 -22.08
CA GLU A 28 -43.13 -12.51 -22.80
C GLU A 28 -41.69 -12.94 -23.17
N PHE A 29 -40.70 -12.03 -23.10
CA PHE A 29 -39.28 -12.33 -23.40
C PHE A 29 -38.38 -12.00 -22.21
N ARG A 30 -37.45 -12.90 -21.85
CA ARG A 30 -36.48 -12.72 -20.76
C ARG A 30 -35.03 -12.86 -21.27
N GLY A 31 -34.07 -12.15 -20.67
CA GLY A 31 -32.62 -12.36 -20.94
C GLY A 31 -31.76 -11.08 -20.92
N PRO A 32 -30.46 -11.18 -20.56
CA PRO A 32 -29.51 -10.08 -20.68
C PRO A 32 -29.04 -9.97 -22.12
N VAL A 33 -29.45 -8.91 -22.81
CA VAL A 33 -28.89 -8.53 -24.10
C VAL A 33 -28.30 -7.13 -23.92
N ASP A 34 -27.01 -6.98 -24.21
CA ASP A 34 -26.37 -5.67 -24.18
C ASP A 34 -27.05 -4.74 -25.19
N SER A 35 -27.26 -3.47 -24.81
CA SER A 35 -27.68 -2.45 -25.78
C SER A 35 -26.55 -2.33 -26.82
N PRO A 36 -26.81 -2.56 -28.11
CA PRO A 36 -25.78 -2.33 -29.11
C PRO A 36 -25.42 -0.85 -29.13
N ASP A 37 -24.15 -0.56 -29.41
CA ASP A 37 -23.64 0.80 -29.66
C ASP A 37 -24.52 1.55 -30.69
N ASP A 38 -24.52 2.88 -30.62
CA ASP A 38 -25.24 3.85 -31.47
C ASP A 38 -25.26 3.49 -32.99
N HIS A 39 -26.15 2.59 -33.39
CA HIS A 39 -26.45 2.28 -34.78
C HIS A 39 -27.74 3.00 -35.21
N GLU A 40 -27.71 3.67 -36.37
CA GLU A 40 -28.85 4.47 -36.89
C GLU A 40 -30.04 3.61 -37.40
N HIS A 41 -29.87 2.29 -37.58
CA HIS A 41 -30.85 1.36 -38.18
C HIS A 41 -30.99 0.04 -37.38
N SER A 42 -32.19 -0.57 -37.38
CA SER A 42 -32.53 -1.80 -36.64
C SER A 42 -32.61 -3.02 -37.57
N ASN A 43 -31.53 -3.82 -37.67
CA ASN A 43 -31.40 -4.91 -38.65
C ASN A 43 -31.22 -6.28 -37.95
N ASP A 44 -32.15 -6.63 -37.08
CA ASP A 44 -32.01 -7.79 -36.18
C ASP A 44 -32.53 -9.09 -36.82
N HIS A 45 -31.72 -10.16 -36.75
CA HIS A 45 -32.06 -11.47 -37.29
C HIS A 45 -32.06 -12.55 -36.18
N PHE A 46 -33.22 -13.15 -35.96
CA PHE A 46 -33.50 -14.08 -34.87
C PHE A 46 -33.75 -15.49 -35.39
N ALA A 47 -33.14 -16.49 -34.76
CA ALA A 47 -33.57 -17.88 -34.88
C ALA A 47 -34.47 -18.26 -33.68
N LEU A 48 -35.70 -18.69 -33.96
CA LEU A 48 -36.56 -19.36 -32.98
C LEU A 48 -36.39 -20.87 -33.15
N VAL A 49 -35.83 -21.53 -32.14
CA VAL A 49 -35.75 -22.99 -32.07
C VAL A 49 -36.84 -23.48 -31.12
N TYR A 50 -37.79 -24.26 -31.63
CA TYR A 50 -38.96 -24.71 -30.86
C TYR A 50 -39.19 -26.22 -31.00
N GLU A 51 -39.82 -26.83 -30.00
CA GLU A 51 -40.16 -28.26 -30.01
C GLU A 51 -41.62 -28.52 -30.39
N ASN A 52 -42.53 -27.60 -30.06
CA ASN A 52 -43.96 -27.77 -30.31
C ASN A 52 -44.66 -26.46 -30.73
N ARG A 53 -45.88 -26.57 -31.26
CA ARG A 53 -46.64 -25.43 -31.79
C ARG A 53 -47.03 -24.39 -30.74
N GLU A 54 -47.19 -24.79 -29.49
CA GLU A 54 -47.53 -23.87 -28.40
C GLU A 54 -46.34 -22.95 -28.12
N GLU A 55 -45.14 -23.52 -28.00
CA GLU A 55 -43.88 -22.79 -27.87
C GLU A 55 -43.60 -21.90 -29.09
N GLN A 56 -43.83 -22.42 -30.31
CA GLN A 56 -43.67 -21.67 -31.56
C GLN A 56 -44.51 -20.37 -31.55
N PHE A 57 -45.82 -20.50 -31.28
CA PHE A 57 -46.73 -19.37 -31.31
C PHE A 57 -46.58 -18.43 -30.11
N ALA A 58 -46.18 -18.94 -28.95
CA ALA A 58 -45.89 -18.13 -27.77
C ALA A 58 -44.74 -17.13 -27.99
N SER A 59 -43.86 -17.37 -28.98
CA SER A 59 -42.80 -16.42 -29.35
C SER A 59 -43.11 -15.69 -30.67
N ALA A 60 -43.53 -16.41 -31.71
CA ALA A 60 -43.71 -15.85 -33.04
C ALA A 60 -44.89 -14.87 -33.16
N ILE A 61 -45.97 -15.06 -32.39
CA ILE A 61 -47.15 -14.19 -32.47
C ILE A 61 -46.96 -12.88 -31.72
N PRO A 62 -46.43 -12.87 -30.47
CA PRO A 62 -45.95 -11.64 -29.83
C PRO A 62 -45.02 -10.81 -30.68
N PHE A 63 -44.06 -11.46 -31.34
CA PHE A 63 -43.12 -10.81 -32.24
C PHE A 63 -43.86 -10.06 -33.37
N ILE A 64 -44.87 -10.66 -34.01
CA ILE A 64 -45.70 -9.99 -35.03
C ILE A 64 -46.59 -8.90 -34.44
N ARG A 65 -47.22 -9.13 -33.28
CA ARG A 65 -48.06 -8.14 -32.60
C ARG A 65 -47.30 -6.85 -32.33
N GLN A 66 -46.07 -6.97 -31.83
CA GLN A 66 -45.20 -5.83 -31.55
C GLN A 66 -44.89 -5.00 -32.80
N GLY A 67 -44.62 -5.65 -33.93
CA GLY A 67 -44.41 -4.94 -35.20
C GLY A 67 -45.64 -4.14 -35.63
N LEU A 68 -46.84 -4.73 -35.52
CA LEU A 68 -48.09 -4.04 -35.82
C LEU A 68 -48.34 -2.83 -34.90
N GLU A 69 -48.03 -2.95 -33.61
CA GLU A 69 -48.13 -1.84 -32.64
C GLU A 69 -47.14 -0.71 -32.94
N ARG A 70 -45.97 -1.04 -33.49
CA ARG A 70 -44.92 -0.09 -33.92
C ARG A 70 -45.16 0.51 -35.32
N GLY A 71 -46.24 0.12 -35.99
CA GLY A 71 -46.57 0.59 -37.34
C GLY A 71 -45.69 -0.03 -38.44
N GLU A 72 -45.00 -1.12 -38.14
CA GLU A 72 -44.18 -1.87 -39.10
C GLU A 72 -45.08 -2.73 -40.00
N ARG A 73 -44.62 -3.01 -41.22
CA ARG A 73 -45.28 -3.98 -42.09
C ARG A 73 -44.88 -5.38 -41.65
N CYS A 74 -45.85 -6.21 -41.30
CA CYS A 74 -45.64 -7.57 -40.82
C CYS A 74 -45.89 -8.61 -41.91
N LEU A 75 -44.94 -9.52 -42.11
CA LEU A 75 -45.03 -10.65 -43.03
C LEU A 75 -44.89 -11.96 -42.26
N TYR A 76 -45.79 -12.91 -42.49
CA TYR A 76 -45.67 -14.27 -41.96
C TYR A 76 -45.64 -15.28 -43.11
N VAL A 77 -44.59 -16.09 -43.21
CA VAL A 77 -44.48 -17.18 -44.19
C VAL A 77 -44.77 -18.51 -43.49
N ALA A 78 -45.93 -19.09 -43.77
CA ALA A 78 -46.44 -20.31 -43.15
C ALA A 78 -46.18 -21.55 -44.04
N ASP A 79 -45.69 -22.63 -43.44
CA ASP A 79 -45.36 -23.87 -44.15
C ASP A 79 -45.85 -25.13 -43.41
N ASP A 80 -45.38 -25.38 -42.19
CA ASP A 80 -45.82 -26.50 -41.35
C ASP A 80 -47.24 -26.26 -40.79
N ASN A 81 -47.59 -24.98 -40.64
CA ASN A 81 -48.94 -24.55 -40.31
C ASN A 81 -49.65 -24.03 -41.56
N SER A 82 -50.96 -24.29 -41.67
CA SER A 82 -51.74 -23.69 -42.75
C SER A 82 -51.93 -22.19 -42.49
N ARG A 83 -52.15 -21.41 -43.55
CA ARG A 83 -52.51 -19.99 -43.44
C ARG A 83 -53.69 -19.76 -42.47
N GLU A 84 -54.67 -20.65 -42.46
CA GLU A 84 -55.82 -20.53 -41.56
C GLU A 84 -55.45 -20.77 -40.09
N ASP A 85 -54.52 -21.70 -39.83
CA ASP A 85 -54.02 -21.99 -38.47
C ASP A 85 -53.27 -20.79 -37.88
N VAL A 86 -52.38 -20.17 -38.65
CA VAL A 86 -51.62 -18.98 -38.21
C VAL A 86 -52.55 -17.81 -37.95
N LEU A 87 -53.48 -17.52 -38.87
CA LEU A 87 -54.45 -16.42 -38.69
C LEU A 87 -55.36 -16.65 -37.48
N LYS A 88 -55.74 -17.91 -37.22
CA LYS A 88 -56.51 -18.26 -36.02
C LYS A 88 -55.69 -18.04 -34.76
N ALA A 89 -54.44 -18.50 -34.72
CA ALA A 89 -53.56 -18.33 -33.57
C ALA A 89 -53.31 -16.84 -33.27
N MET A 90 -53.14 -16.00 -34.30
CA MET A 90 -53.00 -14.54 -34.15
C MET A 90 -54.25 -13.90 -33.51
N ARG A 91 -55.46 -14.32 -33.93
CA ARG A 91 -56.71 -13.87 -33.29
C ARG A 91 -56.81 -14.30 -31.84
N ASP A 92 -56.41 -15.53 -31.53
CA ASP A 92 -56.44 -16.09 -30.17
C ASP A 92 -55.47 -15.34 -29.23
N HIS A 93 -54.40 -14.73 -29.76
CA HIS A 93 -53.44 -13.88 -29.03
C HIS A 93 -53.79 -12.37 -29.08
N GLY A 94 -54.99 -12.03 -29.54
CA GLY A 94 -55.53 -10.67 -29.47
C GLY A 94 -55.15 -9.72 -30.61
N ILE A 95 -54.61 -10.22 -31.72
CA ILE A 95 -54.34 -9.39 -32.93
C ILE A 95 -55.63 -9.23 -33.74
N ASP A 96 -55.99 -7.99 -34.12
CA ASP A 96 -57.06 -7.71 -35.07
C ASP A 96 -56.59 -7.99 -36.51
N VAL A 97 -56.58 -9.27 -36.85
CA VAL A 97 -56.08 -9.79 -38.13
C VAL A 97 -56.81 -9.21 -39.33
N ASP A 98 -58.13 -9.02 -39.24
CA ASP A 98 -58.93 -8.58 -40.38
C ASP A 98 -58.61 -7.10 -40.71
N ALA A 99 -58.45 -6.25 -39.68
CA ALA A 99 -58.01 -4.86 -39.86
C ALA A 99 -56.55 -4.76 -40.35
N ALA A 100 -55.66 -5.62 -39.84
CA ALA A 100 -54.25 -5.64 -40.23
C ALA A 100 -54.06 -6.07 -41.70
N ILE A 101 -54.86 -7.02 -42.19
CA ILE A 101 -54.83 -7.44 -43.61
C ILE A 101 -55.46 -6.37 -44.52
N GLU A 102 -56.61 -5.80 -44.13
CA GLU A 102 -57.28 -4.76 -44.94
C GLU A 102 -56.44 -3.49 -45.11
N SER A 103 -55.65 -3.14 -44.09
CA SER A 103 -54.72 -2.00 -44.12
C SER A 103 -53.40 -2.29 -44.87
N GLY A 104 -53.13 -3.55 -45.21
CA GLY A 104 -51.85 -3.98 -45.80
C GLY A 104 -50.71 -4.13 -44.79
N ALA A 105 -50.97 -3.90 -43.49
CA ALA A 105 -50.00 -4.02 -42.41
C ALA A 105 -49.62 -5.47 -42.08
N LEU A 106 -50.46 -6.46 -42.40
CA LEU A 106 -50.17 -7.88 -42.22
C LEU A 106 -50.37 -8.67 -43.52
N THR A 107 -49.35 -9.42 -43.93
CA THR A 107 -49.43 -10.38 -45.04
C THR A 107 -49.08 -11.77 -44.54
N VAL A 108 -49.89 -12.79 -44.88
CA VAL A 108 -49.58 -14.20 -44.61
C VAL A 108 -49.47 -14.94 -45.94
N SER A 109 -48.28 -15.46 -46.21
CA SER A 109 -47.86 -16.11 -47.46
C SER A 109 -47.42 -17.54 -47.19
N THR A 110 -47.26 -18.35 -48.24
CA THR A 110 -46.64 -19.68 -48.18
C THR A 110 -45.30 -19.67 -48.95
N PRO A 111 -44.43 -20.69 -48.79
CA PRO A 111 -43.22 -20.82 -49.62
C PRO A 111 -43.52 -20.76 -51.13
N THR A 112 -44.64 -21.35 -51.58
CA THR A 112 -45.08 -21.28 -52.98
C THR A 112 -45.52 -19.89 -53.44
N ASP A 113 -45.92 -19.02 -52.51
CA ASP A 113 -46.23 -17.61 -52.79
C ASP A 113 -44.99 -16.71 -52.74
N THR A 114 -43.81 -17.24 -52.39
CA THR A 114 -42.57 -16.48 -52.14
C THR A 114 -41.39 -17.03 -52.95
N TYR A 115 -40.47 -17.77 -52.35
CA TYR A 115 -39.21 -18.24 -52.95
C TYR A 115 -39.33 -19.61 -53.65
N ARG A 116 -40.52 -20.23 -53.71
CA ARG A 116 -40.82 -21.43 -54.52
C ARG A 116 -41.87 -21.18 -55.61
N ARG A 117 -42.06 -19.93 -56.06
CA ARG A 117 -43.03 -19.58 -57.12
C ARG A 117 -42.79 -20.33 -58.44
N THR A 118 -41.56 -20.77 -58.70
CA THR A 118 -41.14 -21.51 -59.90
C THR A 118 -41.27 -23.05 -59.75
N GLY A 119 -41.64 -23.54 -58.57
CA GLY A 119 -41.79 -24.97 -58.25
C GLY A 119 -40.58 -25.60 -57.55
N GLU A 120 -39.41 -25.00 -57.65
CA GLU A 120 -38.17 -25.37 -56.94
C GLU A 120 -37.67 -24.16 -56.14
N PHE A 121 -36.78 -24.37 -55.17
CA PHE A 121 -36.15 -23.27 -54.43
C PHE A 121 -35.12 -22.56 -55.33
N ASP A 122 -35.27 -21.25 -55.48
CA ASP A 122 -34.33 -20.42 -56.26
C ASP A 122 -33.89 -19.20 -55.46
N ARG A 123 -32.56 -19.06 -55.30
CA ARG A 123 -31.93 -17.98 -54.53
C ARG A 123 -32.25 -16.60 -55.10
N THR A 124 -32.24 -16.45 -56.44
CA THR A 124 -32.49 -15.17 -57.08
C THR A 124 -33.92 -14.71 -56.85
N THR A 125 -34.89 -15.61 -57.04
CA THR A 125 -36.33 -15.37 -56.78
C THR A 125 -36.60 -14.97 -55.32
N MET A 126 -35.84 -15.54 -54.39
CA MET A 126 -35.95 -15.23 -52.96
C MET A 126 -35.41 -13.84 -52.61
N LEU A 127 -34.25 -13.46 -53.14
CA LEU A 127 -33.69 -12.11 -52.95
C LEU A 127 -34.61 -11.04 -53.54
N GLU A 128 -35.13 -11.29 -54.75
CA GLU A 128 -36.12 -10.43 -55.41
C GLU A 128 -37.37 -10.25 -54.54
N PHE A 129 -37.87 -11.33 -53.91
CA PHE A 129 -39.04 -11.25 -53.03
C PHE A 129 -38.82 -10.39 -51.77
N TRP A 130 -37.65 -10.51 -51.13
CA TRP A 130 -37.32 -9.69 -49.95
C TRP A 130 -37.12 -8.22 -50.31
N GLU A 131 -36.48 -7.94 -51.45
CA GLU A 131 -36.33 -6.59 -52.00
C GLU A 131 -37.68 -5.95 -52.32
N GLU A 132 -38.57 -6.67 -53.03
CA GLU A 132 -39.95 -6.25 -53.30
C GLU A 132 -40.72 -5.96 -52.00
N SER A 133 -40.59 -6.82 -50.99
CA SER A 133 -41.31 -6.69 -49.71
C SER A 133 -40.86 -5.46 -48.90
N LEU A 134 -39.55 -5.15 -48.94
CA LEU A 134 -38.97 -3.94 -48.33
C LEU A 134 -39.38 -2.67 -49.08
N GLU A 135 -39.36 -2.68 -50.42
CA GLU A 135 -39.84 -1.55 -51.23
C GLU A 135 -41.32 -1.26 -50.99
N GLU A 136 -42.16 -2.30 -50.91
CA GLU A 136 -43.57 -2.19 -50.59
C GLU A 136 -43.82 -1.63 -49.17
N ALA A 137 -42.99 -1.99 -48.18
CA ALA A 137 -43.08 -1.41 -46.83
C ALA A 137 -42.79 0.10 -46.82
N LYS A 138 -41.91 0.57 -47.72
CA LYS A 138 -41.52 1.98 -47.87
C LYS A 138 -42.44 2.81 -48.79
N ALA A 139 -43.24 2.16 -49.64
CA ALA A 139 -44.12 2.85 -50.59
C ALA A 139 -45.18 3.74 -49.90
N GLU A 140 -45.75 4.71 -50.63
CA GLU A 140 -46.63 5.78 -50.10
C GLU A 140 -47.84 5.23 -49.31
N GLY A 141 -47.66 5.13 -47.99
CA GLY A 141 -48.51 4.43 -47.02
C GLY A 141 -47.85 4.32 -45.64
N GLY A 142 -46.52 4.37 -45.58
CA GLY A 142 -45.72 4.80 -44.42
C GLY A 142 -45.63 3.81 -43.26
N HIS A 143 -45.04 2.63 -43.51
CA HIS A 143 -44.60 1.75 -42.43
C HIS A 143 -43.20 2.12 -41.94
N THR A 144 -42.93 1.89 -40.67
CA THR A 144 -41.65 2.26 -40.01
C THR A 144 -40.50 1.29 -40.32
N GLY A 145 -40.81 0.10 -40.84
CA GLY A 145 -39.86 -0.95 -41.21
C GLY A 145 -40.61 -2.23 -41.64
N LEU A 146 -39.85 -3.29 -41.95
CA LEU A 146 -40.39 -4.62 -42.26
C LEU A 146 -40.10 -5.60 -41.13
N ARG A 147 -41.13 -6.27 -40.61
CA ARG A 147 -40.98 -7.38 -39.65
C ARG A 147 -41.49 -8.67 -40.25
N ALA A 148 -40.65 -9.69 -40.31
CA ALA A 148 -41.03 -10.95 -40.93
C ALA A 148 -40.80 -12.15 -40.01
N ALA A 149 -41.72 -13.11 -40.02
CA ALA A 149 -41.56 -14.40 -39.39
C ALA A 149 -41.74 -15.51 -40.43
N ALA A 150 -40.78 -16.41 -40.57
CA ALA A 150 -40.80 -17.44 -41.60
C ALA A 150 -40.61 -18.83 -41.00
N GLU A 151 -41.51 -19.76 -41.31
CA GLU A 151 -41.34 -21.17 -41.00
C GLU A 151 -40.36 -21.79 -41.99
N MET A 152 -39.29 -22.41 -41.47
CA MET A 152 -38.18 -22.88 -42.30
C MET A 152 -38.33 -24.31 -42.80
N THR A 153 -39.40 -25.00 -42.39
CA THR A 153 -39.64 -26.43 -42.58
C THR A 153 -39.63 -26.89 -44.05
N TRP A 154 -39.87 -25.98 -45.00
CA TRP A 154 -39.80 -26.23 -46.44
C TRP A 154 -38.42 -26.68 -46.90
N ALA A 155 -37.36 -26.34 -46.15
CA ALA A 155 -35.99 -26.74 -46.44
C ALA A 155 -35.72 -28.24 -46.20
N LEU A 156 -36.69 -28.98 -45.67
CA LEU A 156 -36.63 -30.45 -45.53
C LEU A 156 -37.06 -31.21 -46.79
N ASP A 157 -37.66 -30.53 -47.77
CA ASP A 157 -38.05 -31.14 -49.03
C ASP A 157 -36.81 -31.37 -49.91
N GLY A 158 -36.74 -32.54 -50.57
CA GLY A 158 -35.52 -33.10 -51.18
C GLY A 158 -34.83 -32.32 -52.32
N ASP A 159 -35.30 -31.11 -52.63
CA ASP A 159 -34.76 -30.21 -53.66
C ASP A 159 -33.91 -29.07 -53.06
N THR A 160 -33.66 -29.06 -51.75
CA THR A 160 -32.84 -28.05 -51.04
C THR A 160 -31.78 -28.73 -50.18
N SER A 161 -30.50 -28.40 -50.37
CA SER A 161 -29.43 -28.95 -49.53
C SER A 161 -29.26 -28.14 -48.24
N THR A 162 -28.62 -28.74 -47.23
CA THR A 162 -28.28 -28.04 -45.98
C THR A 162 -27.36 -26.85 -46.23
N ASP A 163 -26.44 -26.97 -47.20
CA ASP A 163 -25.53 -25.89 -47.58
C ASP A 163 -26.31 -24.72 -48.22
N ASP A 164 -27.34 -24.99 -49.02
CA ASP A 164 -28.20 -23.95 -49.61
C ASP A 164 -29.00 -23.17 -48.54
N LEU A 165 -29.42 -23.84 -47.46
CA LEU A 165 -30.11 -23.21 -46.33
C LEU A 165 -29.17 -22.32 -45.50
N VAL A 166 -27.96 -22.81 -45.21
CA VAL A 166 -26.94 -22.03 -44.48
C VAL A 166 -26.49 -20.82 -45.30
N GLU A 167 -26.33 -20.99 -46.61
CA GLU A 167 -26.01 -19.89 -47.53
C GLU A 167 -27.14 -18.87 -47.60
N TYR A 168 -28.40 -19.30 -47.63
CA TYR A 168 -29.55 -18.40 -47.51
C TYR A 168 -29.50 -17.55 -46.24
N GLU A 169 -29.40 -18.17 -45.06
CA GLU A 169 -29.48 -17.46 -43.78
C GLU A 169 -28.31 -16.49 -43.59
N ALA A 170 -27.13 -16.87 -44.05
CA ALA A 170 -25.95 -16.01 -44.01
C ALA A 170 -26.08 -14.82 -44.97
N VAL A 171 -26.62 -15.02 -46.17
CA VAL A 171 -26.84 -13.92 -47.12
C VAL A 171 -27.85 -12.92 -46.56
N LEU A 172 -28.90 -13.38 -45.86
CA LEU A 172 -29.93 -12.51 -45.28
C LEU A 172 -29.34 -11.42 -44.37
N ASN A 173 -28.36 -11.76 -43.53
CA ASN A 173 -27.66 -10.82 -42.65
C ASN A 173 -26.91 -9.71 -43.40
N SER A 174 -26.49 -9.97 -44.65
CA SER A 174 -25.63 -9.06 -45.43
C SER A 174 -26.38 -8.16 -46.41
N LEU A 175 -27.65 -8.47 -46.72
CA LEU A 175 -28.34 -7.88 -47.87
C LEU A 175 -28.61 -6.38 -47.74
N TYR A 176 -28.89 -5.88 -46.53
CA TYR A 176 -29.24 -4.46 -46.34
C TYR A 176 -28.80 -3.96 -44.95
N GLN A 177 -27.50 -3.71 -44.78
CA GLN A 177 -26.91 -3.22 -43.52
C GLN A 177 -27.39 -1.80 -43.10
N ASP A 178 -28.14 -1.10 -43.95
CA ASP A 178 -28.62 0.28 -43.73
C ASP A 178 -30.17 0.42 -43.79
N GLU A 179 -30.93 -0.66 -43.53
CA GLU A 179 -32.40 -0.65 -43.69
C GLU A 179 -33.15 -1.25 -42.49
N ASP A 180 -34.20 -0.59 -42.00
CA ASP A 180 -34.97 -1.05 -40.82
C ASP A 180 -35.79 -2.34 -41.12
N TYR A 181 -35.20 -3.51 -40.84
CA TYR A 181 -35.84 -4.81 -41.00
C TYR A 181 -35.54 -5.79 -39.85
N VAL A 182 -36.53 -6.59 -39.46
CA VAL A 182 -36.37 -7.59 -38.39
C VAL A 182 -36.95 -8.93 -38.83
N VAL A 183 -36.15 -9.99 -38.81
CA VAL A 183 -36.59 -11.33 -39.25
C VAL A 183 -36.50 -12.36 -38.13
N LEU A 184 -37.53 -13.20 -38.04
CA LEU A 184 -37.60 -14.36 -37.16
C LEU A 184 -37.73 -15.64 -37.98
N CYS A 185 -36.63 -16.38 -38.13
CA CYS A 185 -36.58 -17.68 -38.77
C CYS A 185 -36.94 -18.77 -37.76
N GLN A 186 -37.96 -19.57 -38.07
CA GLN A 186 -38.55 -20.53 -37.14
C GLN A 186 -38.17 -21.97 -37.51
N TYR A 187 -37.53 -22.67 -36.57
CA TYR A 187 -36.96 -23.99 -36.75
C TYR A 187 -37.54 -25.00 -35.76
N ASN A 188 -38.17 -26.05 -36.29
CA ASN A 188 -38.69 -27.14 -35.48
C ASN A 188 -37.57 -28.14 -35.13
N ARG A 189 -37.15 -28.15 -33.87
CA ARG A 189 -36.06 -28.99 -33.35
C ARG A 189 -36.30 -30.49 -33.56
N GLU A 190 -37.54 -30.96 -33.54
CA GLU A 190 -37.85 -32.39 -33.74
C GLU A 190 -37.80 -32.80 -35.21
N ARG A 191 -38.06 -31.86 -36.13
CA ARG A 191 -38.11 -32.14 -37.58
C ARG A 191 -36.77 -31.97 -38.28
N PHE A 192 -35.96 -30.99 -37.86
CA PHE A 192 -34.65 -30.76 -38.43
C PHE A 192 -33.58 -31.68 -37.83
N PRO A 193 -32.67 -32.25 -38.63
CA PRO A 193 -31.51 -32.95 -38.09
C PRO A 193 -30.69 -32.02 -37.19
N ALA A 194 -30.14 -32.55 -36.09
CA ALA A 194 -29.35 -31.77 -35.14
C ALA A 194 -28.15 -31.03 -35.78
N ALA A 195 -27.57 -31.59 -36.85
CA ALA A 195 -26.51 -30.95 -37.63
C ALA A 195 -26.99 -29.64 -38.29
N VAL A 196 -28.21 -29.65 -38.85
CA VAL A 196 -28.80 -28.46 -39.50
C VAL A 196 -29.10 -27.38 -38.47
N ILE A 197 -29.68 -27.74 -37.32
CA ILE A 197 -29.93 -26.78 -36.22
C ILE A 197 -28.62 -26.18 -35.70
N HIS A 198 -27.56 -26.98 -35.59
CA HIS A 198 -26.25 -26.48 -35.18
C HIS A 198 -25.68 -25.45 -36.18
N ASP A 199 -25.81 -25.69 -37.48
CA ASP A 199 -25.30 -24.76 -38.50
C ASP A 199 -26.15 -23.49 -38.59
N VAL A 200 -27.47 -23.61 -38.43
CA VAL A 200 -28.41 -22.49 -38.30
C VAL A 200 -28.10 -21.61 -37.10
N ILE A 201 -27.79 -22.19 -35.93
CA ILE A 201 -27.37 -21.40 -34.77
C ILE A 201 -26.12 -20.59 -35.14
N LYS A 202 -25.20 -21.09 -35.94
CA LYS A 202 -24.01 -20.31 -36.32
C LYS A 202 -24.30 -19.16 -37.29
N THR A 203 -25.46 -19.11 -37.92
CA THR A 203 -25.82 -18.06 -38.89
C THR A 203 -26.70 -16.95 -38.33
N HIS A 204 -27.19 -17.05 -37.08
CA HIS A 204 -28.08 -16.05 -36.49
C HIS A 204 -27.41 -15.29 -35.33
N PRO A 205 -27.38 -13.94 -35.34
CA PRO A 205 -26.84 -13.14 -34.23
C PRO A 205 -27.59 -13.31 -32.90
N LEU A 206 -28.89 -13.63 -32.98
CA LEU A 206 -29.78 -13.74 -31.82
C LEU A 206 -30.55 -15.07 -31.89
N VAL A 207 -30.70 -15.74 -30.75
CA VAL A 207 -31.45 -17.00 -30.65
C VAL A 207 -32.51 -16.89 -29.56
N ILE A 208 -33.70 -17.35 -29.89
CA ILE A 208 -34.83 -17.51 -28.98
C ILE A 208 -35.05 -19.00 -28.74
N SER A 209 -35.00 -19.41 -27.47
CA SER A 209 -35.28 -20.76 -27.01
C SER A 209 -35.99 -20.66 -25.66
N ASP A 210 -37.06 -21.42 -25.45
CA ASP A 210 -37.82 -21.44 -24.18
C ASP A 210 -38.17 -20.03 -23.66
N GLY A 211 -38.66 -19.15 -24.56
CA GLY A 211 -39.04 -17.77 -24.23
C GLY A 211 -37.88 -16.84 -23.83
N THR A 212 -36.63 -17.30 -23.90
CA THR A 212 -35.44 -16.53 -23.54
C THR A 212 -34.73 -16.04 -24.79
N VAL A 213 -34.51 -14.73 -24.88
CA VAL A 213 -33.71 -14.10 -25.96
C VAL A 213 -32.26 -14.06 -25.51
N SER A 214 -31.38 -14.69 -26.28
CA SER A 214 -29.96 -14.73 -26.02
C SER A 214 -29.17 -14.13 -27.16
N GLN A 215 -28.17 -13.29 -26.84
CA GLN A 215 -27.09 -13.00 -27.76
C GLN A 215 -26.36 -14.28 -28.12
N ASN A 216 -26.25 -14.55 -29.42
CA ASN A 216 -25.71 -15.80 -29.87
C ASN A 216 -24.19 -15.71 -30.02
N PHE A 217 -23.49 -16.13 -28.97
CA PHE A 217 -22.03 -16.19 -28.94
C PHE A 217 -21.43 -17.16 -29.98
N TYR A 218 -22.24 -18.06 -30.56
CA TYR A 218 -21.80 -18.97 -31.62
C TYR A 218 -22.03 -18.43 -33.03
N TYR A 219 -22.60 -17.22 -33.15
CA TYR A 219 -22.79 -16.56 -34.43
C TYR A 219 -21.45 -16.36 -35.12
N THR A 220 -21.40 -16.73 -36.40
CA THR A 220 -20.27 -16.59 -37.30
C THR A 220 -20.72 -15.72 -38.47
N PRO A 221 -20.10 -14.55 -38.70
CA PRO A 221 -20.53 -13.64 -39.76
C PRO A 221 -20.45 -14.30 -41.14
N PRO A 222 -21.29 -13.86 -42.10
CA PRO A 222 -21.31 -14.41 -43.44
C PRO A 222 -19.96 -14.32 -44.15
N GLU A 223 -19.17 -13.27 -43.87
CA GLU A 223 -17.83 -13.11 -44.44
C GLU A 223 -16.86 -14.24 -44.03
N THR A 224 -17.06 -14.83 -42.85
CA THR A 224 -16.27 -15.96 -42.34
C THR A 224 -16.72 -17.31 -42.92
N PHE A 225 -17.98 -17.42 -43.36
CA PHE A 225 -18.50 -18.63 -44.01
C PHE A 225 -18.07 -18.74 -45.48
N PHE A 226 -17.98 -17.61 -46.19
CA PHE A 226 -17.71 -17.58 -47.64
C PHE A 226 -16.39 -16.92 -48.05
N GLY A 227 -15.69 -16.27 -47.12
CA GLY A 227 -14.39 -15.62 -47.35
C GLY A 227 -13.21 -16.45 -46.83
N SER A 228 -12.03 -16.23 -47.41
CA SER A 228 -10.76 -16.77 -46.91
C SER A 228 -10.27 -15.98 -45.69
N GLU A 229 -11.03 -16.01 -44.61
CA GLU A 229 -10.57 -15.42 -43.34
C GLU A 229 -9.47 -16.28 -42.73
N VAL A 230 -8.45 -15.61 -42.20
CA VAL A 230 -7.30 -16.22 -41.52
C VAL A 230 -7.80 -16.77 -40.17
N MET A 231 -7.40 -17.99 -39.81
CA MET A 231 -7.77 -18.63 -38.53
C MET A 231 -7.49 -17.76 -37.30
N GLU A 232 -6.56 -16.80 -37.41
CA GLU A 232 -6.22 -15.80 -36.41
C GLU A 232 -7.43 -14.96 -35.98
N THR A 233 -8.20 -14.42 -36.93
CA THR A 233 -9.39 -13.59 -36.63
C THR A 233 -10.50 -14.40 -35.96
N LYS A 234 -10.60 -15.69 -36.30
CA LYS A 234 -11.56 -16.61 -35.68
C LYS A 234 -11.17 -16.97 -34.25
N VAL A 235 -9.88 -17.15 -33.98
CA VAL A 235 -9.34 -17.41 -32.64
C VAL A 235 -9.44 -16.16 -31.76
N GLU A 236 -9.10 -14.99 -32.30
CA GLU A 236 -9.15 -13.71 -31.60
C GLU A 236 -10.57 -13.42 -31.07
N ARG A 237 -11.60 -13.64 -31.89
CA ARG A 237 -13.00 -13.52 -31.48
C ARG A 237 -13.43 -14.56 -30.42
N MET A 238 -12.93 -15.80 -30.52
CA MET A 238 -13.21 -16.81 -29.50
C MET A 238 -12.57 -16.45 -28.16
N ILE A 239 -11.36 -15.87 -28.19
CA ILE A 239 -10.66 -15.36 -27.00
C ILE A 239 -11.41 -14.19 -26.40
N GLU A 240 -11.83 -13.20 -27.20
CA GLU A 240 -12.63 -12.06 -26.73
C GLU A 240 -13.93 -12.52 -26.05
N THR A 241 -14.61 -13.52 -26.62
CA THR A 241 -15.85 -14.07 -26.04
C THR A 241 -15.60 -14.78 -24.71
N LEU A 242 -14.49 -15.53 -24.59
CA LEU A 242 -14.09 -16.19 -23.35
C LEU A 242 -13.65 -15.18 -22.30
N GLN A 243 -12.93 -14.13 -22.69
CA GLN A 243 -12.51 -13.04 -21.81
C GLN A 243 -13.72 -12.29 -21.26
N LYS A 244 -14.65 -11.86 -22.11
CA LYS A 244 -15.86 -11.13 -21.69
C LYS A 244 -16.74 -11.94 -20.74
N ARG A 245 -16.85 -13.26 -20.94
CA ARG A 245 -17.58 -14.17 -20.02
C ARG A 245 -16.87 -14.37 -18.68
N THR A 246 -15.54 -14.32 -18.68
CA THR A 246 -14.73 -14.49 -17.48
C THR A 246 -14.73 -13.21 -16.65
N GLU A 247 -14.59 -12.04 -17.28
CA GLU A 247 -14.61 -10.72 -16.63
C GLU A 247 -15.90 -10.48 -15.85
N VAL A 248 -17.06 -10.68 -16.48
CA VAL A 248 -18.37 -10.48 -15.80
C VAL A 248 -18.53 -11.43 -14.61
N LYS A 249 -18.01 -12.66 -14.70
CA LYS A 249 -18.12 -13.65 -13.62
C LYS A 249 -17.18 -13.30 -12.46
N VAL A 250 -15.97 -12.83 -12.77
CA VAL A 250 -14.98 -12.39 -11.77
C VAL A 250 -15.46 -11.12 -11.08
N GLU A 251 -15.96 -10.13 -11.82
CA GLU A 251 -16.45 -8.87 -11.24
C GLU A 251 -17.63 -9.10 -10.28
N LEU A 252 -18.56 -10.02 -10.64
CA LEU A 252 -19.67 -10.40 -9.76
C LEU A 252 -19.16 -11.09 -8.48
N GLN A 253 -18.15 -11.96 -8.60
CA GLN A 253 -17.58 -12.70 -7.48
C GLN A 253 -16.77 -11.78 -6.56
N GLU A 254 -15.92 -10.90 -7.10
CA GLU A 254 -15.14 -9.93 -6.32
C GLU A 254 -16.03 -8.94 -5.57
N ARG A 255 -17.12 -8.47 -6.20
CA ARG A 255 -18.08 -7.59 -5.53
C ARG A 255 -18.85 -8.28 -4.42
N GLN A 256 -19.18 -9.57 -4.58
CA GLN A 256 -19.83 -10.35 -3.53
C GLN A 256 -18.87 -10.59 -2.35
N GLU A 257 -17.63 -11.02 -2.62
CA GLU A 257 -16.61 -11.22 -1.58
C GLU A 257 -16.26 -9.91 -0.85
N TYR A 258 -16.27 -8.77 -1.54
CA TYR A 258 -16.06 -7.46 -0.92
C TYR A 258 -17.15 -7.10 0.08
N LEU A 259 -18.43 -7.29 -0.29
CA LEU A 259 -19.56 -6.98 0.59
C LEU A 259 -19.62 -7.92 1.80
N GLU A 260 -19.35 -9.22 1.61
CA GLU A 260 -19.25 -10.19 2.71
C GLU A 260 -18.13 -9.81 3.69
N ARG A 261 -16.95 -9.43 3.20
CA ARG A 261 -15.86 -8.96 4.07
C ARG A 261 -16.21 -7.71 4.87
N VAL A 262 -16.90 -6.73 4.29
CA VAL A 262 -17.33 -5.51 5.01
C VAL A 262 -18.31 -5.85 6.13
N PHE A 263 -19.27 -6.75 5.88
CA PHE A 263 -20.21 -7.21 6.89
C PHE A 263 -19.51 -7.96 8.03
N GLU A 264 -18.61 -8.89 7.71
CA GLU A 264 -17.92 -9.72 8.70
C GLU A 264 -16.84 -8.98 9.51
N SER A 265 -16.17 -7.97 8.94
CA SER A 265 -15.05 -7.27 9.59
C SER A 265 -15.43 -5.99 10.36
N SER A 266 -16.70 -5.60 10.34
CA SER A 266 -17.19 -4.44 11.11
C SER A 266 -17.10 -4.69 12.61
N HIS A 267 -16.61 -3.69 13.37
CA HIS A 267 -16.54 -3.72 14.84
C HIS A 267 -17.86 -3.28 15.50
N ASP A 268 -18.67 -2.50 14.79
CA ASP A 268 -20.03 -2.18 15.23
C ASP A 268 -20.94 -3.38 14.95
N ALA A 269 -21.92 -3.60 15.83
CA ALA A 269 -22.90 -4.66 15.67
C ALA A 269 -23.87 -4.30 14.53
N ILE A 270 -23.89 -5.11 13.48
CA ILE A 270 -24.79 -4.93 12.33
C ILE A 270 -25.88 -6.00 12.42
N LEU A 271 -27.13 -5.56 12.46
CA LEU A 271 -28.32 -6.40 12.46
C LEU A 271 -29.16 -6.09 11.21
N ILE A 272 -29.50 -7.12 10.45
CA ILE A 272 -30.50 -7.04 9.39
C ILE A 272 -31.81 -7.52 9.97
N VAL A 273 -32.83 -6.66 9.92
CA VAL A 273 -34.10 -6.88 10.57
C VAL A 273 -35.20 -6.89 9.52
N ASP A 274 -36.14 -7.83 9.64
CA ASP A 274 -37.45 -7.73 8.98
C ASP A 274 -38.41 -7.04 9.95
N PRO A 275 -38.68 -5.75 9.74
CA PRO A 275 -39.52 -4.99 10.65
C PRO A 275 -41.02 -5.32 10.51
N GLY A 276 -41.44 -6.06 9.47
CA GLY A 276 -42.80 -6.57 9.34
C GLY A 276 -43.07 -7.81 10.19
N ALA A 277 -42.03 -8.60 10.46
CA ALA A 277 -42.07 -9.80 11.30
C ALA A 277 -41.54 -9.58 12.74
N ASP A 278 -40.85 -8.46 13.00
CA ASP A 278 -40.10 -8.18 14.24
C ASP A 278 -39.04 -9.26 14.50
N GLU A 279 -38.34 -9.68 13.43
CA GLU A 279 -37.33 -10.75 13.46
C GLU A 279 -35.98 -10.22 12.94
N ILE A 280 -34.89 -10.63 13.59
CA ILE A 280 -33.53 -10.43 13.06
C ILE A 280 -33.28 -11.50 11.99
N VAL A 281 -33.09 -11.05 10.75
CA VAL A 281 -32.86 -11.89 9.57
C VAL A 281 -31.41 -12.31 9.47
N ASP A 282 -30.48 -11.42 9.82
CA ASP A 282 -29.06 -11.71 9.85
C ASP A 282 -28.31 -10.81 10.85
N ALA A 283 -27.13 -11.24 11.29
CA ALA A 283 -26.29 -10.52 12.24
C ALA A 283 -24.81 -10.78 11.95
N ASN A 284 -23.96 -9.76 12.03
CA ASN A 284 -22.53 -9.95 11.86
C ASN A 284 -21.87 -10.53 13.14
N PRO A 285 -20.61 -11.01 13.07
CA PRO A 285 -19.91 -11.53 14.25
C PRO A 285 -19.83 -10.54 15.42
N ALA A 286 -19.62 -9.24 15.16
CA ALA A 286 -19.60 -8.23 16.22
C ALA A 286 -20.92 -8.11 16.99
N ALA A 287 -22.08 -8.32 16.35
CA ALA A 287 -23.36 -8.37 17.03
C ALA A 287 -23.48 -9.57 17.99
N THR A 288 -22.93 -10.73 17.60
CA THR A 288 -22.91 -11.92 18.48
C THR A 288 -22.06 -11.69 19.72
N GLU A 289 -20.90 -11.04 19.56
CA GLU A 289 -19.99 -10.69 20.64
C GLU A 289 -20.61 -9.63 21.57
N MET A 290 -21.09 -8.52 21.01
CA MET A 290 -21.64 -7.39 21.76
C MET A 290 -22.85 -7.78 22.63
N PHE A 291 -23.80 -8.54 22.08
CA PHE A 291 -25.01 -8.92 22.82
C PHE A 291 -24.86 -10.24 23.59
N GLY A 292 -23.83 -11.04 23.29
CA GLY A 292 -23.53 -12.31 23.95
C GLY A 292 -24.44 -13.48 23.54
N TYR A 293 -25.13 -13.37 22.40
CA TYR A 293 -25.96 -14.42 21.81
C TYR A 293 -25.22 -15.07 20.65
N THR A 294 -25.40 -16.37 20.42
CA THR A 294 -24.88 -16.99 19.18
C THR A 294 -25.64 -16.47 17.97
N HIS A 295 -25.04 -16.54 16.77
CA HIS A 295 -25.70 -16.12 15.53
C HIS A 295 -27.11 -16.73 15.39
N ASP A 296 -27.23 -18.06 15.50
CA ASP A 296 -28.52 -18.79 15.49
C ASP A 296 -29.51 -18.32 16.57
N GLU A 297 -29.04 -17.82 17.72
CA GLU A 297 -29.91 -17.33 18.78
C GLU A 297 -30.42 -15.92 18.45
N LEU A 298 -29.56 -15.04 17.92
CA LEU A 298 -29.97 -13.70 17.47
C LEU A 298 -31.07 -13.78 16.42
N LEU A 299 -30.99 -14.74 15.49
CA LEU A 299 -32.01 -14.92 14.44
C LEU A 299 -33.38 -15.36 14.98
N THR A 300 -33.46 -15.77 16.25
CA THR A 300 -34.73 -16.12 16.92
C THR A 300 -35.29 -15.00 17.78
N LEU A 301 -34.62 -13.85 17.83
CA LEU A 301 -34.99 -12.69 18.62
C LEU A 301 -35.51 -11.56 17.72
N GLY A 302 -36.35 -10.70 18.32
CA GLY A 302 -36.72 -9.43 17.72
C GLY A 302 -35.81 -8.30 18.21
N PRO A 303 -35.68 -7.20 17.44
CA PRO A 303 -34.95 -5.99 17.85
C PRO A 303 -35.41 -5.47 19.23
N SER A 304 -36.71 -5.59 19.52
CA SER A 304 -37.32 -5.16 20.80
C SER A 304 -36.82 -5.96 22.02
N ASP A 305 -36.35 -7.20 21.84
CA ASP A 305 -35.84 -8.04 22.93
C ASP A 305 -34.48 -7.58 23.47
N VAL A 306 -33.74 -6.86 22.62
CA VAL A 306 -32.40 -6.30 22.87
C VAL A 306 -32.49 -4.88 23.45
N HIS A 307 -33.60 -4.16 23.25
CA HIS A 307 -33.84 -2.79 23.77
C HIS A 307 -35.05 -2.68 24.73
N PRO A 308 -35.11 -3.48 25.81
CA PRO A 308 -36.33 -3.64 26.63
C PRO A 308 -36.67 -2.45 27.55
N ASP A 309 -35.68 -1.59 27.86
CA ASP A 309 -35.81 -0.58 28.91
C ASP A 309 -36.34 0.78 28.40
N GLU A 310 -36.28 1.02 27.08
CA GLU A 310 -36.67 2.27 26.42
C GLU A 310 -37.51 2.02 25.14
N LEU A 311 -38.43 1.05 25.19
CA LEU A 311 -39.23 0.58 24.04
C LEU A 311 -40.00 1.69 23.31
N ASP A 312 -40.60 2.65 24.04
CA ASP A 312 -41.38 3.73 23.42
C ASP A 312 -40.51 4.60 22.49
N ARG A 313 -39.28 4.89 22.92
CA ARG A 313 -38.31 5.70 22.16
C ARG A 313 -37.73 4.92 20.98
N PHE A 314 -37.54 3.61 21.15
CA PHE A 314 -37.12 2.72 20.07
C PHE A 314 -38.21 2.57 19.00
N GLN A 315 -39.49 2.48 19.40
CA GLN A 315 -40.61 2.40 18.46
C GLN A 315 -40.75 3.67 17.61
N GLU A 316 -40.63 4.86 18.21
CA GLU A 316 -40.62 6.14 17.47
C GLU A 316 -39.50 6.17 16.41
N PHE A 317 -38.31 5.67 16.75
CA PHE A 317 -37.19 5.58 15.82
C PHE A 317 -37.43 4.59 14.67
N VAL A 318 -38.03 3.42 14.94
CA VAL A 318 -38.38 2.47 13.87
C VAL A 318 -39.39 3.10 12.91
N GLU A 319 -40.41 3.79 13.43
CA GLU A 319 -41.39 4.52 12.61
C GLU A 319 -40.74 5.61 11.74
N GLU A 320 -39.75 6.34 12.27
CA GLU A 320 -38.96 7.33 11.54
C GLU A 320 -38.18 6.71 10.38
N VAL A 321 -37.43 5.62 10.62
CA VAL A 321 -36.67 4.91 9.59
C VAL A 321 -37.57 4.42 8.45
N PHE A 322 -38.82 4.03 8.77
CA PHE A 322 -39.80 3.66 7.75
C PHE A 322 -40.35 4.85 6.97
N ALA A 323 -40.63 5.96 7.63
CA ALA A 323 -41.18 7.15 6.99
C ALA A 323 -40.13 7.83 6.10
N GLU A 324 -38.89 7.96 6.60
CA GLU A 324 -37.84 8.78 6.00
C GLU A 324 -36.76 7.96 5.26
N GLY A 325 -36.67 6.65 5.54
CA GLY A 325 -35.71 5.72 4.92
C GLY A 325 -34.41 5.52 5.73
N THR A 326 -34.13 6.40 6.69
CA THR A 326 -32.97 6.37 7.61
C THR A 326 -33.36 6.94 8.98
N GLY A 327 -32.64 6.60 10.04
CA GLY A 327 -32.86 7.17 11.37
C GLY A 327 -31.62 7.08 12.27
N TRP A 328 -31.60 7.88 13.34
CA TRP A 328 -30.51 7.93 14.32
C TRP A 328 -30.99 8.15 15.77
N ILE A 329 -30.42 7.41 16.75
CA ILE A 329 -30.58 7.65 18.18
C ILE A 329 -29.20 7.79 18.84
N ASP A 330 -28.95 8.95 19.47
CA ASP A 330 -27.70 9.24 20.18
C ASP A 330 -27.44 8.35 21.42
N GLU A 331 -28.49 7.96 22.15
CA GLU A 331 -28.33 7.16 23.37
C GLU A 331 -29.58 6.32 23.65
N LEU A 332 -29.42 4.99 23.71
CA LEU A 332 -30.45 4.04 24.08
C LEU A 332 -29.85 2.91 24.94
N THR A 333 -30.56 2.45 25.96
CA THR A 333 -30.08 1.34 26.79
C THR A 333 -30.38 -0.03 26.15
N CYS A 334 -29.33 -0.76 25.77
CA CYS A 334 -29.37 -2.15 25.31
C CYS A 334 -29.20 -3.13 26.48
N ARG A 335 -29.70 -4.36 26.30
CA ARG A 335 -29.54 -5.45 27.28
C ARG A 335 -28.85 -6.65 26.65
N THR A 336 -27.78 -7.13 27.30
CA THR A 336 -27.05 -8.32 26.89
C THR A 336 -27.73 -9.62 27.40
N LYS A 337 -27.38 -10.78 26.84
CA LYS A 337 -27.88 -12.10 27.28
C LYS A 337 -27.66 -12.37 28.77
N ALA A 338 -26.57 -11.87 29.34
CA ALA A 338 -26.25 -11.99 30.77
C ALA A 338 -27.10 -11.06 31.67
N GLY A 339 -27.96 -10.22 31.08
CA GLY A 339 -28.78 -9.24 31.79
C GLY A 339 -28.06 -7.92 32.09
N GLY A 340 -26.86 -7.70 31.53
CA GLY A 340 -26.14 -6.44 31.64
C GLY A 340 -26.83 -5.33 30.84
N ARG A 341 -26.71 -4.09 31.31
CA ARG A 341 -27.21 -2.90 30.63
C ARG A 341 -26.05 -2.15 29.99
N MET A 342 -26.20 -1.79 28.72
CA MET A 342 -25.18 -1.16 27.90
C MET A 342 -25.81 0.04 27.18
N PRO A 343 -25.40 1.29 27.46
CA PRO A 343 -25.79 2.41 26.62
C PRO A 343 -25.20 2.26 25.20
N ALA A 344 -26.02 2.45 24.18
CA ALA A 344 -25.63 2.33 22.79
C ALA A 344 -26.19 3.48 21.94
N GLU A 345 -25.50 3.76 20.85
CA GLU A 345 -25.91 4.64 19.76
C GLU A 345 -26.38 3.78 18.58
N ILE A 346 -27.48 4.16 17.93
CA ILE A 346 -28.11 3.32 16.89
C ILE A 346 -28.35 4.15 15.63
N SER A 347 -27.86 3.63 14.51
CA SER A 347 -28.19 4.12 13.17
C SER A 347 -28.92 3.04 12.39
N ALA A 348 -29.96 3.39 11.64
CA ALA A 348 -30.64 2.41 10.80
C ALA A 348 -31.00 2.96 9.42
N SER A 349 -31.01 2.09 8.42
CA SER A 349 -31.38 2.41 7.04
C SER A 349 -32.21 1.29 6.40
N ARG A 350 -33.16 1.67 5.54
CA ARG A 350 -34.05 0.72 4.85
C ARG A 350 -33.48 0.29 3.51
N MET A 351 -33.50 -1.01 3.22
CA MET A 351 -33.11 -1.58 1.92
C MET A 351 -34.11 -2.66 1.44
N GLU A 352 -34.01 -3.05 0.17
CA GLU A 352 -34.76 -4.19 -0.40
C GLU A 352 -33.85 -5.42 -0.51
N TYR A 353 -34.33 -6.57 0.00
CA TYR A 353 -33.63 -7.85 -0.04
C TYR A 353 -34.62 -8.98 -0.38
N ASP A 354 -34.34 -9.72 -1.46
CA ASP A 354 -35.20 -10.81 -1.99
C ASP A 354 -36.70 -10.45 -2.14
N GLY A 355 -36.99 -9.21 -2.53
CA GLY A 355 -38.36 -8.69 -2.71
C GLY A 355 -39.07 -8.26 -1.41
N ASN A 356 -38.40 -8.31 -0.26
CA ASN A 356 -38.89 -7.81 1.03
C ASN A 356 -38.12 -6.54 1.46
N SER A 357 -38.78 -5.65 2.20
CA SER A 357 -38.13 -4.46 2.76
C SER A 357 -37.54 -4.79 4.13
N VAL A 358 -36.21 -4.71 4.24
CA VAL A 358 -35.47 -4.98 5.47
C VAL A 358 -34.79 -3.70 5.97
N VAL A 359 -34.47 -3.67 7.26
CA VAL A 359 -33.75 -2.55 7.90
C VAL A 359 -32.39 -3.06 8.33
N VAL A 360 -31.34 -2.34 7.93
CA VAL A 360 -29.99 -2.56 8.43
C VAL A 360 -29.77 -1.59 9.58
N ALA A 361 -29.61 -2.12 10.79
CA ALA A 361 -29.31 -1.36 11.99
C ALA A 361 -27.84 -1.59 12.39
N VAL A 362 -27.13 -0.50 12.65
CA VAL A 362 -25.78 -0.47 13.20
C VAL A 362 -25.89 0.02 14.65
N VAL A 363 -25.46 -0.81 15.59
CA VAL A 363 -25.47 -0.53 17.02
C VAL A 363 -24.04 -0.40 17.51
N ARG A 364 -23.73 0.73 18.16
CA ARG A 364 -22.42 1.03 18.72
C ARG A 364 -22.50 1.17 20.24
N ASP A 365 -21.66 0.44 20.97
CA ASP A 365 -21.55 0.57 22.43
C ASP A 365 -20.86 1.91 22.80
N ILE A 366 -21.49 2.70 23.68
CA ILE A 366 -20.96 3.98 24.17
C ILE A 366 -20.66 3.96 25.69
N SER A 367 -20.61 2.78 26.31
CA SER A 367 -20.38 2.59 27.74
C SER A 367 -19.09 3.26 28.22
N GLU A 368 -18.00 3.10 27.46
CA GLU A 368 -16.72 3.72 27.79
C GLU A 368 -16.82 5.25 27.74
N ARG A 369 -17.39 5.80 26.67
CA ARG A 369 -17.57 7.24 26.49
C ARG A 369 -18.25 7.91 27.68
N ARG A 370 -19.30 7.29 28.25
CA ARG A 370 -20.03 7.87 29.40
C ARG A 370 -19.22 7.89 30.69
N LYS A 371 -18.44 6.85 30.97
CA LYS A 371 -17.57 6.80 32.15
C LYS A 371 -16.57 7.97 32.12
N TRP A 372 -16.01 8.27 30.94
CA TRP A 372 -15.07 9.37 30.74
C TRP A 372 -15.66 10.76 30.99
N GLU A 373 -16.85 11.03 30.44
CA GLU A 373 -17.51 12.33 30.63
C GLU A 373 -17.82 12.62 32.11
N GLN A 374 -18.18 11.59 32.89
CA GLN A 374 -18.42 11.72 34.32
C GLN A 374 -17.12 11.96 35.12
N ALA A 375 -16.05 11.22 34.81
CA ALA A 375 -14.74 11.36 35.46
C ALA A 375 -14.14 12.77 35.29
N GLN A 376 -14.22 13.33 34.08
CA GLN A 376 -13.75 14.70 33.79
C GLN A 376 -14.48 15.76 34.63
N ARG A 377 -15.79 15.61 34.82
CA ARG A 377 -16.58 16.55 35.61
C ARG A 377 -16.17 16.54 37.09
N SER A 378 -15.97 15.37 37.69
CA SER A 378 -15.53 15.24 39.08
C SER A 378 -14.15 15.85 39.31
N LEU A 379 -13.22 15.68 38.37
CA LEU A 379 -11.90 16.32 38.43
C LEU A 379 -12.03 17.86 38.44
N TYR A 380 -12.86 18.44 37.57
CA TYR A 380 -13.07 19.89 37.54
C TYR A 380 -13.62 20.46 38.87
N GLU A 381 -14.51 19.75 39.55
CA GLU A 381 -15.08 20.17 40.83
C GLU A 381 -14.02 20.17 41.96
N ILE A 382 -13.09 19.21 41.98
CA ILE A 382 -12.00 19.14 42.98
C ILE A 382 -10.97 20.26 42.76
N THR A 383 -10.59 20.47 41.51
CA THR A 383 -9.47 21.36 41.15
C THR A 383 -9.80 22.84 41.32
N SER A 384 -11.07 23.22 41.11
CA SER A 384 -11.51 24.61 41.10
C SER A 384 -11.86 25.23 42.46
N ASP A 385 -11.84 24.46 43.57
CA ASP A 385 -12.18 24.97 44.92
C ASP A 385 -11.05 25.86 45.51
N PRO A 386 -11.24 27.16 45.74
CA PRO A 386 -10.17 28.04 46.23
C PRO A 386 -9.88 27.93 47.73
N ASP A 387 -10.80 27.36 48.52
CA ASP A 387 -10.70 27.34 50.00
C ASP A 387 -10.03 26.07 50.53
N ARG A 388 -9.83 25.07 49.67
CA ARG A 388 -9.21 23.78 50.02
C ARG A 388 -7.67 23.86 49.93
N PRO A 389 -6.92 23.51 50.99
CA PRO A 389 -5.45 23.47 50.95
C PRO A 389 -4.93 22.48 49.90
N PHE A 390 -3.74 22.76 49.35
CA PHE A 390 -3.09 21.94 48.32
C PHE A 390 -3.08 20.44 48.65
N THR A 391 -2.62 20.08 49.87
CA THR A 391 -2.52 18.69 50.31
C THR A 391 -3.87 17.96 50.30
N GLU A 392 -4.95 18.64 50.68
CA GLU A 392 -6.29 18.05 50.68
C GLU A 392 -6.87 17.87 49.27
N LYS A 393 -6.55 18.77 48.34
CA LYS A 393 -6.95 18.63 46.93
C LYS A 393 -6.22 17.46 46.27
N LEU A 394 -4.91 17.35 46.52
CA LEU A 394 -4.08 16.28 45.98
C LEU A 394 -4.60 14.90 46.40
N HIS A 395 -4.94 14.72 47.69
CA HIS A 395 -5.55 13.47 48.16
C HIS A 395 -6.87 13.13 47.44
N ALA A 396 -7.75 14.10 47.21
CA ALA A 396 -9.03 13.85 46.52
C ALA A 396 -8.87 13.47 45.04
N VAL A 397 -7.87 14.04 44.34
CA VAL A 397 -7.55 13.66 42.97
C VAL A 397 -6.98 12.23 42.92
N LEU A 398 -6.17 11.84 43.91
CA LEU A 398 -5.68 10.47 44.04
C LEU A 398 -6.83 9.47 44.33
N GLU A 399 -7.81 9.82 45.16
CA GLU A 399 -8.99 8.95 45.38
C GLU A 399 -9.81 8.79 44.10
N LEU A 400 -10.06 9.88 43.36
CA LEU A 400 -10.80 9.83 42.09
C LEU A 400 -10.11 8.91 41.07
N GLY A 401 -8.78 9.00 40.93
CA GLY A 401 -8.05 8.12 40.01
C GLY A 401 -8.09 6.64 40.40
N CYS A 402 -8.05 6.32 41.71
CA CYS A 402 -8.22 4.94 42.18
C CYS A 402 -9.57 4.36 41.74
N GLU A 403 -10.66 5.13 41.88
CA GLU A 403 -11.99 4.72 41.45
C GLU A 403 -12.11 4.56 39.93
N GLN A 404 -11.52 5.46 39.14
CA GLN A 404 -11.64 5.43 37.68
C GLN A 404 -10.82 4.32 37.01
N PHE A 405 -9.65 4.02 37.56
CA PHE A 405 -8.75 3.00 37.00
C PHE A 405 -8.97 1.60 37.60
N ASP A 406 -9.90 1.46 38.56
CA ASP A 406 -10.09 0.25 39.38
C ASP A 406 -8.78 -0.24 40.02
N LEU A 407 -8.09 0.69 40.69
CA LEU A 407 -6.81 0.46 41.37
C LEU A 407 -6.93 0.84 42.86
N ASP A 408 -6.13 0.20 43.72
CA ASP A 408 -6.32 0.27 45.17
C ASP A 408 -5.64 1.49 45.82
N LEU A 409 -4.55 1.98 45.23
CA LEU A 409 -3.75 3.07 45.80
C LEU A 409 -3.24 4.00 44.71
N GLY A 410 -3.30 5.31 44.95
CA GLY A 410 -2.69 6.35 44.13
C GLY A 410 -1.61 7.08 44.91
N GLY A 411 -0.56 7.57 44.24
CA GLY A 411 0.47 8.38 44.88
C GLY A 411 1.19 9.32 43.93
N VAL A 412 1.95 10.23 44.53
CA VAL A 412 2.97 11.04 43.87
C VAL A 412 4.31 10.66 44.47
N ALA A 413 5.29 10.36 43.64
CA ALA A 413 6.67 10.15 44.04
C ALA A 413 7.60 11.08 43.29
N ARG A 414 8.60 11.60 43.99
CA ARG A 414 9.79 12.18 43.36
C ARG A 414 10.60 11.05 42.79
N VAL A 415 10.79 11.09 41.48
CA VAL A 415 11.60 10.12 40.78
C VAL A 415 12.79 10.83 40.16
N ASP A 416 13.90 10.13 40.14
CA ASP A 416 15.12 10.57 39.52
C ASP A 416 15.77 9.36 38.84
N PRO A 417 15.58 9.20 37.51
CA PRO A 417 16.13 8.08 36.76
C PRO A 417 17.64 7.93 36.91
N GLU A 418 18.37 9.04 36.97
CA GLU A 418 19.83 9.01 37.03
C GLU A 418 20.34 8.48 38.36
N THR A 419 19.78 8.96 39.47
CA THR A 419 20.21 8.48 40.79
C THR A 419 19.55 7.17 41.19
N ASP A 420 18.82 6.56 40.24
CA ASP A 420 17.93 5.43 40.45
C ASP A 420 17.05 5.64 41.69
N ARG A 421 16.54 6.86 41.91
CA ARG A 421 15.87 7.23 43.15
C ARG A 421 14.37 7.35 42.95
N PHE A 422 13.63 6.60 43.75
CA PHE A 422 12.19 6.72 43.92
C PHE A 422 11.90 7.12 45.36
N GLU A 423 11.33 8.30 45.58
CA GLU A 423 10.94 8.80 46.89
C GLU A 423 9.44 9.08 46.93
N VAL A 424 8.71 8.40 47.81
CA VAL A 424 7.27 8.60 47.95
C VAL A 424 7.01 9.97 48.59
N GLU A 425 6.28 10.86 47.92
CA GLU A 425 5.89 12.15 48.52
C GLU A 425 4.54 12.04 49.22
N THR A 426 3.56 11.43 48.54
CA THR A 426 2.22 11.23 49.09
C THR A 426 1.53 10.02 48.48
N ILE A 427 0.54 9.47 49.20
CA ILE A 427 -0.31 8.35 48.80
C ILE A 427 -1.74 8.59 49.27
N SER A 428 -2.76 8.05 48.59
CA SER A 428 -4.17 8.20 48.97
C SER A 428 -4.57 7.37 50.20
N GLY A 429 -3.89 6.25 50.46
CA GLY A 429 -4.24 5.28 51.50
C GLY A 429 -3.07 4.89 52.41
N GLU A 430 -3.12 3.67 52.97
CA GLU A 430 -2.01 3.09 53.74
C GLU A 430 -1.43 1.90 52.97
N HIS A 431 -0.10 1.80 52.94
CA HIS A 431 0.61 0.67 52.34
C HIS A 431 1.80 0.29 53.21
N ASP A 432 2.08 -1.01 53.35
CA ASP A 432 3.12 -1.51 54.28
C ASP A 432 4.55 -1.07 53.89
N HIS A 433 4.75 -0.67 52.64
CA HIS A 433 6.07 -0.34 52.09
C HIS A 433 6.15 0.95 51.27
N LEU A 434 5.03 1.57 50.90
CA LEU A 434 5.05 2.83 50.15
C LEU A 434 4.68 3.93 51.14
N VAL A 435 5.64 4.36 51.96
CA VAL A 435 5.41 5.34 53.04
C VAL A 435 6.03 6.68 52.64
N PRO A 436 5.35 7.83 52.88
CA PRO A 436 5.91 9.14 52.56
C PRO A 436 7.30 9.40 53.15
N ASN A 437 8.21 9.96 52.34
CA ASN A 437 9.64 10.21 52.57
C ASN A 437 10.52 8.94 52.64
N GLU A 438 9.99 7.75 52.36
CA GLU A 438 10.84 6.57 52.14
C GLU A 438 11.37 6.53 50.71
N GLN A 439 12.63 6.07 50.60
CA GLN A 439 13.36 6.02 49.34
C GLN A 439 13.67 4.57 48.95
N TYR A 440 13.51 4.29 47.67
CA TYR A 440 13.74 3.00 47.04
C TYR A 440 14.49 3.18 45.71
N PRO A 441 15.17 2.13 45.22
CA PRO A 441 15.74 2.15 43.88
C PRO A 441 14.62 2.24 42.83
N LEU A 442 14.69 3.19 41.90
CA LEU A 442 13.66 3.40 40.87
C LEU A 442 13.56 2.21 39.91
N SER A 443 14.69 1.56 39.60
CA SER A 443 14.85 0.33 38.81
C SER A 443 14.22 -0.90 39.45
N GLU A 444 13.87 -0.79 40.74
CA GLU A 444 13.13 -1.77 41.50
C GLU A 444 11.63 -1.42 41.58
N THR A 445 11.18 -0.40 40.84
CA THR A 445 9.79 0.05 40.76
C THR A 445 9.28 0.13 39.32
N TYR A 446 7.96 0.04 39.14
CA TYR A 446 7.33 0.27 37.84
C TYR A 446 7.37 1.74 37.39
N CYS A 447 7.63 2.68 38.31
CA CYS A 447 7.74 4.09 37.97
C CYS A 447 8.91 4.37 37.03
N ARG A 448 9.92 3.48 36.98
CA ARG A 448 10.97 3.54 35.96
C ARG A 448 10.41 3.56 34.54
N LEU A 449 9.32 2.84 34.29
CA LEU A 449 8.74 2.74 32.96
C LEU A 449 8.06 4.04 32.52
N THR A 450 7.65 4.90 33.47
CA THR A 450 6.98 6.19 33.18
C THR A 450 7.89 7.25 32.58
N LEU A 451 9.18 6.96 32.44
CA LEU A 451 10.21 7.91 32.08
C LEU A 451 10.47 7.99 30.56
N GLY A 452 9.71 7.24 29.73
CA GLY A 452 9.72 7.38 28.27
C GLY A 452 8.89 8.57 27.76
N GLU A 453 9.10 8.98 26.50
CA GLU A 453 8.54 10.18 25.86
C GLU A 453 7.03 10.36 26.10
N GLY A 454 6.65 11.23 27.04
CA GLY A 454 5.27 11.74 27.21
C GLY A 454 4.17 10.72 27.53
N GLU A 455 4.50 9.44 27.69
CA GLU A 455 3.53 8.36 27.74
C GLU A 455 3.15 7.96 29.17
N THR A 456 1.86 7.75 29.36
CA THR A 456 1.37 6.97 30.49
C THR A 456 1.85 5.54 30.35
N THR A 457 2.44 4.98 31.41
CA THR A 457 2.87 3.59 31.40
C THR A 457 1.99 2.72 32.25
N GLU A 458 1.75 1.51 31.76
CA GLU A 458 1.02 0.47 32.47
C GLU A 458 1.82 -0.81 32.63
N VAL A 459 1.53 -1.54 33.70
CA VAL A 459 1.98 -2.91 33.90
C VAL A 459 0.79 -3.73 34.37
N THR A 460 0.34 -4.68 33.55
CA THR A 460 -0.72 -5.65 33.87
C THR A 460 -0.20 -7.09 33.95
N ASP A 461 0.92 -7.40 33.28
CA ASP A 461 1.70 -8.63 33.44
C ASP A 461 3.15 -8.33 33.87
N PRO A 462 3.40 -8.16 35.18
CA PRO A 462 4.74 -7.90 35.68
C PRO A 462 5.77 -9.00 35.37
N VAL A 463 5.34 -10.26 35.34
CA VAL A 463 6.25 -11.41 35.17
C VAL A 463 6.73 -11.46 33.72
N GLY A 464 5.82 -11.35 32.76
CA GLY A 464 6.17 -11.28 31.34
C GLY A 464 7.02 -10.06 30.98
N ARG A 465 6.90 -8.97 31.74
CA ARG A 465 7.72 -7.75 31.60
C ARG A 465 9.05 -7.81 32.36
N GLY A 466 9.39 -8.95 33.00
CA GLY A 466 10.68 -9.15 33.67
C GLY A 466 10.81 -8.52 35.06
N PHE A 467 9.69 -8.16 35.71
CA PHE A 467 9.67 -7.58 37.05
C PHE A 467 9.48 -8.60 38.18
N GLU A 468 9.52 -9.91 37.88
CA GLU A 468 9.24 -10.97 38.87
C GLU A 468 10.17 -10.97 40.09
N ASP A 469 11.42 -10.53 39.92
CA ASP A 469 12.43 -10.45 40.98
C ASP A 469 12.60 -9.02 41.56
N LYS A 470 11.73 -8.07 41.18
CA LYS A 470 11.85 -6.65 41.54
C LYS A 470 11.08 -6.29 42.81
N LEU A 471 11.53 -5.28 43.56
CA LEU A 471 10.90 -4.87 44.83
C LEU A 471 9.40 -4.54 44.67
N CYS A 472 9.00 -3.88 43.58
CA CYS A 472 7.59 -3.58 43.31
C CYS A 472 6.72 -4.84 43.25
N TYR A 473 7.24 -5.94 42.71
CA TYR A 473 6.49 -7.19 42.59
C TYR A 473 6.61 -8.08 43.85
N GLU A 474 7.82 -8.36 44.32
CA GLU A 474 8.06 -9.29 45.43
C GLU A 474 7.65 -8.70 46.78
N ARG A 475 8.04 -7.44 47.02
CA ARG A 475 7.94 -6.81 48.33
C ARG A 475 6.72 -5.92 48.43
N PHE A 476 6.51 -5.03 47.46
CA PHE A 476 5.35 -4.14 47.47
C PHE A 476 4.07 -4.87 47.02
N GLY A 477 4.19 -6.07 46.46
CA GLY A 477 3.04 -6.89 46.10
C GLY A 477 2.23 -6.34 44.92
N VAL A 478 2.78 -5.39 44.17
CA VAL A 478 2.04 -4.70 43.11
C VAL A 478 1.92 -5.60 41.89
N ARG A 479 0.68 -5.87 41.48
CA ARG A 479 0.31 -6.73 40.36
C ARG A 479 -0.22 -5.96 39.17
N ALA A 480 -0.82 -4.78 39.39
CA ALA A 480 -1.20 -3.85 38.34
C ALA A 480 -0.70 -2.44 38.66
N TYR A 481 -0.25 -1.71 37.64
CA TYR A 481 0.30 -0.35 37.77
C TYR A 481 -0.13 0.50 36.57
N LEU A 482 -0.43 1.77 36.83
CA LEU A 482 -0.66 2.80 35.83
C LEU A 482 -0.05 4.11 36.33
N GLY A 483 0.84 4.73 35.57
CA GLY A 483 1.49 5.97 35.99
C GLY A 483 1.76 6.91 34.84
N THR A 484 1.83 8.20 35.16
CA THR A 484 2.33 9.23 34.25
C THR A 484 3.47 9.95 34.93
N TYR A 485 4.45 10.30 34.13
CA TYR A 485 5.48 11.22 34.55
C TYR A 485 5.06 12.64 34.23
N PHE A 486 5.44 13.56 35.10
CA PHE A 486 5.48 14.98 34.77
C PHE A 486 6.60 15.64 35.54
N GLU A 487 7.11 16.70 34.95
CA GLU A 487 8.11 17.54 35.56
C GLU A 487 7.49 18.83 36.05
N VAL A 488 7.92 19.28 37.23
CA VAL A 488 7.53 20.56 37.82
C VAL A 488 8.62 21.58 37.48
N GLU A 489 8.30 22.88 37.37
CA GLU A 489 9.25 23.97 37.07
C GLU A 489 10.60 23.89 37.84
N ALA A 490 10.65 23.28 39.03
CA ALA A 490 11.86 23.07 39.82
C ALA A 490 12.78 21.91 39.37
N GLY A 491 12.47 21.20 38.27
CA GLY A 491 13.32 20.19 37.62
C GLY A 491 13.34 18.81 38.29
N ASP A 492 12.48 18.57 39.28
CA ASP A 492 12.37 17.25 39.86
C ASP A 492 11.24 16.46 39.21
N GLY A 493 11.59 15.34 38.60
CA GLY A 493 10.67 14.37 38.04
C GLY A 493 9.67 13.88 39.08
N ARG A 494 8.39 13.87 38.71
CA ARG A 494 7.33 13.29 39.53
C ARG A 494 6.63 12.21 38.74
N THR A 495 6.51 11.04 39.35
CA THR A 495 5.57 10.04 38.87
C THR A 495 4.29 10.16 39.66
N PHE A 496 3.19 10.38 38.95
CA PHE A 496 1.84 10.28 39.47
C PHE A 496 1.28 8.92 39.06
N PHE A 497 1.13 8.04 40.04
CA PHE A 497 0.88 6.62 39.81
C PHE A 497 -0.30 6.09 40.58
N PHE A 498 -0.82 4.98 40.08
CA PHE A 498 -1.87 4.17 40.64
C PHE A 498 -1.46 2.71 40.57
N LEU A 499 -1.82 1.93 41.57
CA LEU A 499 -1.40 0.55 41.71
C LEU A 499 -2.43 -0.32 42.42
N SER A 500 -2.35 -1.63 42.19
CA SER A 500 -3.17 -2.65 42.85
C SER A 500 -2.35 -3.90 43.16
N ASP A 501 -2.70 -4.59 44.24
CA ASP A 501 -2.16 -5.91 44.59
C ASP A 501 -2.87 -7.06 43.87
N ARG A 502 -3.93 -6.76 43.11
CA ARG A 502 -4.69 -7.71 42.29
C ARG A 502 -4.21 -7.64 40.84
N PRO A 503 -3.99 -8.80 40.18
CA PRO A 503 -3.69 -8.81 38.76
C PRO A 503 -4.92 -8.33 37.98
N ARG A 504 -4.67 -7.58 36.92
CA ARG A 504 -5.69 -7.13 35.97
C ARG A 504 -5.49 -7.91 34.67
N GLU A 505 -6.54 -8.56 34.18
CA GLU A 505 -6.48 -9.36 32.95
C GLU A 505 -6.56 -8.46 31.70
N GLU A 506 -7.22 -7.30 31.80
CA GLU A 506 -7.40 -6.34 30.71
C GLU A 506 -6.35 -5.22 30.77
N GLN A 507 -5.82 -4.80 29.61
CA GLN A 507 -4.96 -3.62 29.49
C GLN A 507 -5.74 -2.33 29.77
N PHE A 508 -5.04 -1.22 30.06
CA PHE A 508 -5.74 0.07 30.21
C PHE A 508 -6.06 0.65 28.84
N SER A 509 -7.26 1.19 28.71
CA SER A 509 -7.75 1.88 27.52
C SER A 509 -7.00 3.20 27.29
N ASP A 510 -6.93 3.65 26.03
CA ASP A 510 -6.32 4.95 25.68
C ASP A 510 -7.01 6.14 26.38
N ALA A 511 -8.27 5.97 26.74
CA ALA A 511 -9.01 6.98 27.48
C ALA A 511 -8.63 7.01 28.98
N GLU A 512 -8.34 5.86 29.61
CA GLU A 512 -7.73 5.79 30.96
C GLU A 512 -6.39 6.53 30.99
N ARG A 513 -5.56 6.24 30.00
CA ARG A 513 -4.26 6.90 29.77
C ARG A 513 -4.40 8.41 29.58
N THR A 514 -5.35 8.85 28.75
CA THR A 514 -5.60 10.28 28.51
C THR A 514 -6.08 10.99 29.78
N PHE A 515 -6.95 10.34 30.55
CA PHE A 515 -7.47 10.92 31.79
C PHE A 515 -6.40 11.03 32.88
N LEU A 516 -5.52 10.04 33.00
CA LEU A 516 -4.35 10.09 33.87
C LEU A 516 -3.45 11.28 33.53
N ARG A 517 -3.18 11.51 32.23
CA ARG A 517 -2.42 12.67 31.74
C ARG A 517 -3.03 13.99 32.18
N LEU A 518 -4.35 14.17 32.02
CA LEU A 518 -5.05 15.38 32.45
C LEU A 518 -4.95 15.62 33.96
N MET A 519 -5.09 14.57 34.77
CA MET A 519 -4.90 14.67 36.23
C MET A 519 -3.46 15.04 36.58
N GLY A 520 -2.48 14.40 35.93
CA GLY A 520 -1.06 14.70 36.09
C GLY A 520 -0.75 16.17 35.78
N GLN A 521 -1.28 16.71 34.68
CA GLN A 521 -1.08 18.10 34.28
C GLN A 521 -1.64 19.10 35.31
N TRP A 522 -2.78 18.80 35.93
CA TRP A 522 -3.30 19.64 36.99
C TRP A 522 -2.42 19.59 38.25
N VAL A 523 -1.98 18.39 38.68
CA VAL A 523 -1.10 18.24 39.84
C VAL A 523 0.20 19.01 39.62
N LYS A 524 0.76 18.94 38.41
CA LYS A 524 1.91 19.75 37.97
C LYS A 524 1.67 21.26 38.20
N TYR A 525 0.61 21.84 37.63
CA TYR A 525 0.35 23.28 37.73
C TYR A 525 0.24 23.79 39.17
N GLU A 526 -0.46 23.06 40.04
CA GLU A 526 -0.70 23.52 41.41
C GLU A 526 0.57 23.39 42.29
N LEU A 527 1.43 22.40 42.01
CA LEU A 527 2.77 22.28 42.62
C LEU A 527 3.66 23.48 42.28
N GLU A 528 3.73 23.86 40.99
CA GLU A 528 4.52 25.01 40.51
C GLU A 528 4.08 26.32 41.16
N ARG A 529 2.77 26.52 41.26
CA ARG A 529 2.20 27.72 41.88
C ARG A 529 2.64 27.88 43.33
N HIS A 530 2.66 26.80 44.12
CA HIS A 530 3.06 26.86 45.53
C HIS A 530 4.55 27.16 45.70
N GLN A 531 5.40 26.67 44.79
CA GLN A 531 6.85 26.93 44.79
C GLN A 531 7.15 28.41 44.55
N ARG A 532 6.51 29.05 43.55
CA ARG A 532 6.71 30.48 43.21
C ARG A 532 6.48 31.44 44.38
N GLU A 533 5.54 31.13 45.27
CA GLU A 533 5.26 31.97 46.44
C GLU A 533 6.35 31.90 47.51
N GLN A 534 6.97 30.73 47.71
CA GLN A 534 8.08 30.55 48.65
C GLN A 534 9.35 31.24 48.13
N GLU A 535 9.64 31.11 46.84
CA GLU A 535 10.79 31.74 46.19
C GLU A 535 10.82 33.26 46.35
N LEU A 536 9.67 33.94 46.22
CA LEU A 536 9.61 35.40 46.34
C LEU A 536 10.11 35.89 47.72
N ARG A 537 9.86 35.10 48.76
CA ARG A 537 10.29 35.40 50.12
C ARG A 537 11.80 35.24 50.27
N GLU A 538 12.34 34.12 49.80
CA GLU A 538 13.78 33.85 49.80
C GLU A 538 14.54 34.89 48.97
N ARG A 539 14.01 35.29 47.82
CA ARG A 539 14.58 36.34 46.95
C ARG A 539 14.83 37.66 47.68
N THR A 540 13.96 38.06 48.60
CA THR A 540 14.10 39.34 49.30
C THR A 540 15.29 39.32 50.27
N GLU A 541 15.46 38.23 51.00
CA GLU A 541 16.61 38.04 51.91
C GLU A 541 17.91 37.89 51.11
N HIS A 542 17.83 37.19 49.98
CA HIS A 542 18.94 37.03 49.03
C HIS A 542 19.42 38.38 48.47
N LEU A 543 18.52 39.27 48.05
CA LEU A 543 18.89 40.59 47.49
C LEU A 543 19.70 41.47 48.47
N SER A 544 19.39 41.43 49.76
CA SER A 544 20.17 42.16 50.77
C SER A 544 21.55 41.56 50.98
N ALA A 545 21.66 40.24 51.03
CA ALA A 545 22.95 39.56 51.11
C ALA A 545 23.82 39.92 49.89
N ILE A 546 23.24 39.92 48.68
CA ILE A 546 23.94 40.30 47.44
C ILE A 546 24.58 41.68 47.57
N VAL A 547 23.85 42.70 48.03
CA VAL A 547 24.38 44.08 48.10
C VAL A 547 25.55 44.19 49.08
N GLU A 548 25.51 43.47 50.20
CA GLU A 548 26.54 43.53 51.25
C GLU A 548 27.79 42.69 50.94
N THR A 549 27.62 41.52 50.33
CA THR A 549 28.74 40.64 49.98
C THR A 549 29.33 40.94 48.60
N THR A 550 28.66 41.78 47.80
CA THR A 550 29.13 42.16 46.48
C THR A 550 30.49 42.86 46.60
N PRO A 551 31.52 42.40 45.85
CA PRO A 551 32.85 43.01 45.84
C PRO A 551 32.88 44.35 45.07
N GLU A 552 31.75 44.77 44.49
CA GLU A 552 31.58 46.03 43.78
C GLU A 552 31.11 47.15 44.70
N CYS A 553 31.49 48.39 44.39
CA CYS A 553 31.03 49.55 45.13
C CYS A 553 29.58 49.89 44.74
N ILE A 554 28.62 49.52 45.59
CA ILE A 554 27.22 49.95 45.49
C ILE A 554 27.02 51.15 46.40
N LYS A 555 26.56 52.26 45.82
CA LYS A 555 26.33 53.51 46.55
C LYS A 555 25.08 54.24 46.09
N THR A 556 24.50 55.03 46.98
CA THR A 556 23.43 55.97 46.65
C THR A 556 23.94 57.38 46.90
N VAL A 557 23.73 58.28 45.95
CA VAL A 557 24.26 59.65 45.97
C VAL A 557 23.12 60.64 45.67
N ALA A 558 23.09 61.74 46.41
CA ALA A 558 22.13 62.83 46.24
C ALA A 558 22.54 63.77 45.09
N ALA A 559 21.56 64.56 44.61
CA ALA A 559 21.76 65.49 43.50
C ALA A 559 22.82 66.58 43.73
N ASP A 560 23.14 66.91 44.98
CA ASP A 560 24.22 67.85 45.33
C ASP A 560 25.61 67.19 45.44
N GLY A 561 25.70 65.87 45.23
CA GLY A 561 26.92 65.08 45.36
C GLY A 561 27.11 64.47 46.74
N THR A 562 26.15 64.60 47.66
CA THR A 562 26.23 63.98 49.00
C THR A 562 26.07 62.45 48.89
N LEU A 563 27.00 61.69 49.46
CA LEU A 563 26.88 60.23 49.56
C LEU A 563 25.85 59.84 50.64
N LEU A 564 24.81 59.07 50.27
CA LEU A 564 23.70 58.66 51.15
C LEU A 564 23.89 57.26 51.73
N GLN A 565 24.41 56.33 50.93
CA GLN A 565 24.68 54.95 51.34
C GLN A 565 25.84 54.40 50.51
N MET A 566 26.60 53.47 51.09
CA MET A 566 27.63 52.71 50.40
C MET A 566 27.72 51.31 51.03
N ASN A 567 27.94 50.27 50.24
CA ASN A 567 28.19 48.92 50.74
C ASN A 567 29.66 48.74 51.19
N PRO A 568 30.01 47.67 51.92
CA PRO A 568 31.36 47.49 52.47
C PRO A 568 32.49 47.52 51.43
N ALA A 569 32.29 46.91 50.25
CA ALA A 569 33.29 46.94 49.18
C ALA A 569 33.56 48.35 48.67
N GLY A 570 32.53 49.20 48.63
CA GLY A 570 32.71 50.61 48.29
C GLY A 570 33.62 51.35 49.26
N LEU A 571 33.51 51.06 50.57
CA LEU A 571 34.37 51.65 51.60
C LEU A 571 35.82 51.21 51.41
N GLU A 572 36.06 49.94 51.09
CA GLU A 572 37.39 49.40 50.81
C GLU A 572 38.03 50.07 49.58
N MET A 573 37.27 50.23 48.49
CA MET A 573 37.76 50.87 47.26
C MET A 573 38.16 52.34 47.45
N VAL A 574 37.47 53.06 48.34
CA VAL A 574 37.79 54.47 48.65
C VAL A 574 38.73 54.63 49.85
N GLU A 575 39.15 53.52 50.45
CA GLU A 575 40.06 53.46 51.60
C GLU A 575 39.48 54.11 52.88
N ALA A 576 38.19 53.90 53.15
CA ALA A 576 37.48 54.40 54.33
C ALA A 576 37.32 53.34 55.44
N ASP A 577 37.58 53.72 56.69
CA ASP A 577 37.48 52.81 57.86
C ASP A 577 36.03 52.54 58.30
N SER A 578 35.09 53.45 58.01
CA SER A 578 33.68 53.33 58.37
C SER A 578 32.75 54.15 57.47
N ASP A 579 31.47 53.77 57.46
CA ASP A 579 30.38 54.55 56.84
C ASP A 579 30.40 56.03 57.26
N SER A 580 30.77 56.34 58.51
CA SER A 580 30.77 57.72 59.00
C SER A 580 31.86 58.62 58.42
N ASP A 581 32.89 58.04 57.77
CA ASP A 581 33.98 58.80 57.14
C ASP A 581 33.57 59.37 55.78
N VAL A 582 32.63 58.71 55.09
CA VAL A 582 32.23 59.05 53.71
C VAL A 582 30.75 59.39 53.56
N ILE A 583 29.84 58.82 54.36
CA ILE A 583 28.41 59.12 54.28
C ILE A 583 28.16 60.54 54.78
N GLY A 584 27.44 61.33 53.98
CA GLY A 584 27.23 62.77 54.21
C GLY A 584 28.32 63.67 53.64
N SER A 585 29.43 63.11 53.15
CA SER A 585 30.50 63.84 52.45
C SER A 585 30.21 63.97 50.96
N CYS A 586 30.92 64.89 50.30
CA CYS A 586 30.78 65.14 48.87
C CYS A 586 31.63 64.14 48.05
N VAL A 587 30.97 63.32 47.21
CA VAL A 587 31.65 62.27 46.43
C VAL A 587 32.70 62.83 45.45
N TYR A 588 32.56 64.10 45.02
CA TYR A 588 33.50 64.74 44.10
C TYR A 588 34.92 64.89 44.65
N ASP A 589 35.09 64.86 45.98
CA ASP A 589 36.40 64.97 46.61
C ASP A 589 37.25 63.71 46.38
N LEU A 590 36.62 62.55 46.13
CA LEU A 590 37.25 61.25 45.84
C LEU A 590 37.58 61.05 44.34
N ILE A 591 37.03 61.86 43.46
CA ILE A 591 37.26 61.77 42.01
C ILE A 591 38.60 62.43 41.66
N ALA A 592 39.36 61.84 40.75
CA ALA A 592 40.61 62.42 40.24
C ALA A 592 40.36 63.81 39.61
N PRO A 593 41.26 64.80 39.81
CA PRO A 593 41.03 66.18 39.39
C PRO A 593 40.58 66.36 37.92
N GLU A 594 41.12 65.56 37.01
CA GLU A 594 40.81 65.58 35.57
C GLU A 594 39.39 65.07 35.22
N HIS A 595 38.79 64.21 36.04
CA HIS A 595 37.46 63.64 35.81
C HIS A 595 36.35 64.27 36.67
N ARG A 596 36.68 65.21 37.58
CA ARG A 596 35.70 65.82 38.50
C ARG A 596 34.57 66.57 37.80
N GLU A 597 34.88 67.28 36.72
CA GLU A 597 33.90 68.08 35.98
C GLU A 597 32.94 67.16 35.22
N GLU A 598 33.49 66.16 34.51
CA GLU A 598 32.74 65.12 33.80
C GLU A 598 31.86 64.30 34.75
N PHE A 599 32.38 63.89 35.91
CA PHE A 599 31.60 63.16 36.91
C PHE A 599 30.48 64.01 37.53
N ARG A 600 30.68 65.32 37.69
CA ARG A 600 29.64 66.23 38.17
C ARG A 600 28.52 66.39 37.14
N GLU A 601 28.87 66.61 35.87
CA GLU A 601 27.90 66.66 34.78
C GLU A 601 27.13 65.33 34.66
N PHE A 602 27.83 64.21 34.82
CA PHE A 602 27.24 62.89 34.88
C PHE A 602 26.23 62.76 36.01
N ASN A 603 26.59 63.08 37.26
CA ASN A 603 25.66 63.03 38.39
C ASN A 603 24.40 63.90 38.16
N GLU A 604 24.58 65.15 37.73
CA GLU A 604 23.45 66.05 37.44
C GLU A 604 22.52 65.49 36.36
N ARG A 605 23.10 64.84 35.35
CA ARG A 605 22.36 64.19 34.26
C ARG A 605 21.56 63.00 34.77
N ILE A 606 22.16 62.15 35.61
CA ILE A 606 21.45 61.02 36.23
C ILE A 606 20.31 61.52 37.13
N CYS A 607 20.56 62.54 37.94
CA CYS A 607 19.54 63.13 38.82
C CYS A 607 18.41 63.86 38.07
N ARG A 608 18.59 64.20 36.78
CA ARG A 608 17.50 64.68 35.90
C ARG A 608 16.63 63.55 35.34
N GLY A 609 16.98 62.30 35.64
CA GLY A 609 16.24 61.11 35.25
C GLY A 609 16.90 60.27 34.15
N GLU A 610 18.13 60.60 33.76
CA GLU A 610 18.87 59.78 32.79
C GLU A 610 19.56 58.61 33.48
N ARG A 611 19.83 57.53 32.75
CA ARG A 611 20.76 56.47 33.16
C ARG A 611 22.04 56.63 32.37
N GLY A 612 23.15 56.19 32.93
CA GLY A 612 24.40 56.29 32.20
C GLY A 612 25.50 55.48 32.85
N THR A 613 26.53 55.29 32.04
CA THR A 613 27.82 54.77 32.45
C THR A 613 28.85 55.87 32.33
N LEU A 614 29.84 55.85 33.20
CA LEU A 614 31.00 56.72 33.11
C LEU A 614 32.24 55.94 33.57
N GLU A 615 33.29 56.01 32.76
CA GLU A 615 34.63 55.62 33.15
C GLU A 615 35.37 56.85 33.69
N PHE A 616 36.00 56.70 34.85
CA PHE A 616 36.68 57.79 35.53
C PHE A 616 37.71 57.23 36.50
N ASP A 617 38.66 58.06 36.88
CA ASP A 617 39.62 57.71 37.90
C ASP A 617 39.23 58.29 39.27
N ILE A 618 39.46 57.50 40.32
CA ILE A 618 39.38 57.96 41.71
C ILE A 618 40.77 58.11 42.32
N VAL A 619 40.85 58.93 43.37
CA VAL A 619 41.99 59.00 44.28
C VAL A 619 41.46 58.68 45.68
N GLY A 620 41.79 57.48 46.17
CA GLY A 620 41.40 57.01 47.50
C GLY A 620 41.96 57.87 48.63
N LEU A 621 41.46 57.67 49.86
CA LEU A 621 41.85 58.48 51.03
C LEU A 621 43.34 58.38 51.39
N ASP A 622 44.02 57.26 51.06
CA ASP A 622 45.46 57.07 51.22
C ASP A 622 46.27 57.48 49.97
N GLY A 623 45.58 57.85 48.87
CA GLY A 623 46.17 58.41 47.65
C GLY A 623 46.33 57.44 46.47
N THR A 624 45.78 56.23 46.53
CA THR A 624 45.83 55.24 45.44
C THR A 624 44.92 55.63 44.27
N ARG A 625 45.34 55.40 43.02
CA ARG A 625 44.55 55.65 41.80
C ARG A 625 44.01 54.34 41.22
N ARG A 626 42.74 54.32 40.84
CA ARG A 626 42.03 53.16 40.26
C ARG A 626 41.16 53.59 39.09
N HIS A 627 41.08 52.75 38.06
CA HIS A 627 40.21 52.99 36.91
C HIS A 627 38.85 52.39 37.16
N MET A 628 37.86 53.27 37.30
CA MET A 628 36.54 52.91 37.73
C MET A 628 35.57 53.07 36.58
N GLU A 629 34.70 52.09 36.41
CA GLU A 629 33.50 52.23 35.60
C GLU A 629 32.31 52.29 36.54
N THR A 630 31.53 53.37 36.48
CA THR A 630 30.28 53.46 37.23
C THR A 630 29.09 53.39 36.31
N HIS A 631 28.14 52.55 36.69
CA HIS A 631 26.80 52.52 36.17
C HIS A 631 25.88 53.20 37.17
N ALA A 632 25.17 54.24 36.74
CA ALA A 632 24.28 54.99 37.63
C ALA A 632 22.88 55.14 37.05
N ALA A 633 21.89 55.03 37.93
CA ALA A 633 20.48 55.14 37.60
C ALA A 633 19.74 56.02 38.62
N PRO A 634 18.73 56.78 38.17
CA PRO A 634 17.96 57.63 39.06
C PRO A 634 17.13 56.76 39.98
N LEU A 635 17.22 57.05 41.27
CA LEU A 635 16.40 56.46 42.31
C LEU A 635 15.47 57.53 42.87
N ARG A 636 14.19 57.42 42.51
CA ARG A 636 13.14 58.29 43.03
C ARG A 636 12.59 57.68 44.31
N SER A 637 12.77 58.41 45.41
CA SER A 637 12.09 58.08 46.66
C SER A 637 10.58 58.33 46.52
N SER A 638 9.78 57.64 47.32
CA SER A 638 8.31 57.83 47.40
C SER A 638 7.91 59.25 47.82
N ASP A 639 8.84 60.02 48.40
CA ASP A 639 8.66 61.43 48.80
C ASP A 639 8.93 62.46 47.68
N GLY A 640 9.34 62.00 46.48
CA GLY A 640 9.65 62.85 45.33
C GLY A 640 11.07 63.41 45.28
N THR A 641 11.93 63.07 46.25
CA THR A 641 13.37 63.40 46.21
C THR A 641 14.06 62.50 45.19
N THR A 642 14.86 63.10 44.31
CA THR A 642 15.66 62.36 43.33
C THR A 642 17.08 62.18 43.85
N SER A 643 17.46 60.92 44.06
CA SER A 643 18.83 60.47 44.26
C SER A 643 19.24 59.59 43.08
N HIS A 644 20.44 59.05 43.09
CA HIS A 644 20.81 57.99 42.16
C HIS A 644 21.52 56.85 42.88
N VAL A 645 21.27 55.63 42.44
CA VAL A 645 22.04 54.45 42.83
C VAL A 645 23.12 54.24 41.77
N ALA A 646 24.33 53.94 42.21
CA ALA A 646 25.46 53.68 41.36
C ALA A 646 26.17 52.40 41.80
N LEU A 647 26.39 51.50 40.85
CA LEU A 647 27.31 50.38 40.97
C LEU A 647 28.61 50.77 40.28
N THR A 648 29.73 50.64 40.96
CA THR A 648 31.04 51.02 40.43
C THR A 648 32.00 49.86 40.54
N HIS A 649 32.56 49.51 39.39
CA HIS A 649 33.50 48.43 39.22
C HIS A 649 34.92 48.96 39.01
N ASP A 650 35.88 48.24 39.58
CA ASP A 650 37.29 48.41 39.28
C ASP A 650 37.65 47.57 38.04
N ILE A 651 37.48 48.16 36.85
CA ILE A 651 37.73 47.51 35.54
C ILE A 651 39.21 47.40 35.20
N THR A 652 40.11 47.73 36.13
CA THR A 652 41.54 47.80 35.85
C THR A 652 42.09 46.51 35.21
N ALA A 653 41.60 45.32 35.59
CA ALA A 653 42.07 44.03 35.06
C ALA A 653 41.27 43.43 33.89
N GLN A 654 40.02 43.86 33.65
CA GLN A 654 39.16 43.34 32.57
C GLN A 654 39.53 43.94 31.21
N VAL A 655 39.79 45.25 31.20
CA VAL A 655 40.29 45.98 30.02
C VAL A 655 41.58 45.36 29.46
N GLU A 656 42.29 44.58 30.28
CA GLU A 656 43.47 43.82 29.86
C GLU A 656 43.14 42.48 29.16
N ARG A 657 42.03 41.78 29.47
CA ARG A 657 41.68 40.40 28.98
C ARG A 657 40.78 40.33 27.75
N GLU A 658 39.78 41.20 27.62
CA GLU A 658 38.81 41.19 26.50
C GLU A 658 39.48 41.28 25.13
N ARG A 659 40.63 41.97 25.11
CA ARG A 659 41.49 42.12 23.93
C ARG A 659 42.05 40.79 23.39
N GLU A 660 41.92 39.68 24.12
CA GLU A 660 42.45 38.37 23.74
C GLU A 660 41.41 37.41 23.13
N LEU A 661 40.17 37.39 23.64
CA LEU A 661 39.13 36.40 23.28
C LEU A 661 38.44 36.65 21.94
N GLU A 662 38.21 37.92 21.58
CA GLU A 662 37.54 38.31 20.31
C GLU A 662 38.22 37.67 19.08
N ARG A 663 39.50 37.32 19.20
CA ARG A 663 40.26 36.68 18.13
C ARG A 663 39.99 35.19 17.94
N ALA A 664 39.39 34.49 18.91
CA ALA A 664 39.24 33.03 18.87
C ALA A 664 37.91 32.57 18.23
N LEU A 665 36.80 33.27 18.49
CA LEU A 665 35.45 32.85 18.08
C LEU A 665 35.17 33.04 16.58
N ASP A 666 35.66 34.13 16.00
CA ASP A 666 35.57 34.40 14.55
C ASP A 666 36.13 33.25 13.69
N LEU A 667 36.99 32.40 14.26
CA LEU A 667 37.59 31.26 13.58
C LEU A 667 36.68 30.02 13.51
N LEU A 668 35.84 29.76 14.51
CA LEU A 668 35.06 28.53 14.62
C LEU A 668 33.79 28.56 13.75
N GLU A 669 33.02 29.64 13.78
CA GLU A 669 31.80 29.83 12.96
C GLU A 669 32.06 29.62 11.47
N LYS A 670 33.19 30.13 11.00
CA LYS A 670 33.60 29.98 9.60
C LYS A 670 33.85 28.53 9.21
N THR A 671 34.15 27.65 10.16
CA THR A 671 34.49 26.24 9.88
C THR A 671 33.23 25.39 9.72
N GLU A 672 32.19 25.60 10.54
CA GLU A 672 30.93 24.84 10.50
C GLU A 672 30.16 25.06 9.19
N ARG A 673 30.00 26.33 8.78
CA ARG A 673 29.32 26.68 7.52
C ARG A 673 30.02 26.16 6.27
N ILE A 674 31.30 25.83 6.34
CA ILE A 674 32.04 25.25 5.21
C ILE A 674 31.76 23.74 5.08
N ALA A 675 31.43 23.06 6.18
CA ALA A 675 31.31 21.60 6.21
C ALA A 675 29.89 21.08 5.95
N ASP A 676 28.88 21.96 5.88
CA ASP A 676 27.45 21.64 5.89
C ASP A 676 27.08 20.61 6.98
N VAL A 677 27.67 20.81 8.17
CA VAL A 677 27.46 19.97 9.35
C VAL A 677 26.90 20.86 10.44
N GLY A 678 25.74 20.46 10.96
CA GLY A 678 25.22 21.05 12.17
C GLY A 678 25.44 20.11 13.34
N GLY A 679 25.72 20.68 14.51
CA GLY A 679 25.74 19.93 15.76
C GLY A 679 24.32 19.68 16.21
N TRP A 680 24.04 18.44 16.62
CA TRP A 680 22.84 18.13 17.39
C TRP A 680 23.21 17.43 18.69
N GLU A 681 22.37 17.54 19.70
CA GLU A 681 22.54 16.82 20.95
C GLU A 681 21.18 16.34 21.42
N ILE A 682 21.00 15.03 21.59
CA ILE A 682 19.82 14.48 22.25
C ILE A 682 20.18 14.36 23.72
N ASP A 683 19.43 15.09 24.54
CA ASP A 683 19.42 14.87 25.97
C ASP A 683 18.47 13.71 26.26
N THR A 684 19.00 12.63 26.80
CA THR A 684 18.30 11.36 26.88
C THR A 684 17.51 11.19 28.19
N ARG A 685 17.56 12.19 29.13
CA ARG A 685 16.64 12.33 30.29
C ARG A 685 15.31 12.96 29.91
N THR A 686 15.33 13.91 28.98
CA THR A 686 14.16 14.68 28.55
C THR A 686 13.68 14.25 27.17
N MET A 687 14.55 13.57 26.43
CA MET A 687 14.37 13.35 25.01
C MET A 687 14.10 14.76 24.38
N GLU A 688 14.97 15.76 24.65
CA GLU A 688 14.97 17.10 24.00
C GLU A 688 16.23 17.26 23.11
N VAL A 689 16.08 17.70 21.84
CA VAL A 689 17.13 17.74 20.79
C VAL A 689 17.63 19.17 20.51
N PHE A 690 18.86 19.52 20.89
CA PHE A 690 19.50 20.82 20.59
C PHE A 690 20.11 20.85 19.20
N TRP A 691 20.06 21.99 18.49
CA TRP A 691 20.59 22.17 17.15
C TRP A 691 21.41 23.46 16.98
N THR A 692 22.61 23.38 16.41
CA THR A 692 23.32 24.60 15.95
C THR A 692 22.53 25.32 14.85
N ASP A 693 22.72 26.64 14.66
CA ASP A 693 22.06 27.46 13.61
C ASP A 693 22.00 26.78 12.24
N HIS A 694 23.05 26.03 11.92
CA HIS A 694 23.16 25.34 10.66
C HIS A 694 22.21 24.14 10.49
N ILE A 695 21.75 23.48 11.56
CA ILE A 695 20.71 22.44 11.44
C ILE A 695 19.37 23.06 11.03
N PHE A 696 18.98 24.23 11.53
CA PHE A 696 17.76 24.90 11.08
C PHE A 696 17.82 25.26 9.60
N ASP A 697 18.96 25.77 9.14
CA ASP A 697 19.21 25.95 7.70
C ASP A 697 19.06 24.63 6.91
N LEU A 698 19.52 23.51 7.49
CA LEU A 698 19.47 22.18 6.92
C LEU A 698 18.08 21.52 6.97
N LEU A 699 17.27 21.84 7.96
CA LEU A 699 15.88 21.38 8.12
C LEU A 699 14.86 22.32 7.45
N GLU A 700 15.31 23.51 7.05
CA GLU A 700 14.48 24.63 6.56
C GLU A 700 13.31 25.02 7.46
N VAL A 701 13.40 24.63 8.71
CA VAL A 701 12.46 25.06 9.72
C VAL A 701 12.96 26.40 10.23
N SER A 702 12.01 27.29 10.48
CA SER A 702 12.35 28.55 11.13
C SER A 702 13.09 28.24 12.43
N ALA A 703 14.23 28.88 12.67
CA ALA A 703 15.02 28.80 13.90
C ALA A 703 14.29 29.36 15.15
N ASP A 704 12.97 29.42 15.07
CA ASP A 704 12.07 30.00 16.05
C ASP A 704 11.58 28.94 17.05
N GLU A 705 11.57 27.63 16.69
CA GLU A 705 11.30 26.56 17.67
C GLU A 705 11.87 25.18 17.29
N GLU A 706 12.78 24.71 18.14
CA GLU A 706 13.31 23.34 18.21
C GLU A 706 12.19 22.40 18.68
N PRO A 707 11.95 21.27 18.01
CA PRO A 707 10.83 20.40 18.34
C PRO A 707 11.17 19.43 19.48
N PRO A 708 10.14 18.94 20.21
CA PRO A 708 10.25 17.77 21.07
C PRO A 708 11.00 16.65 20.36
N LEU A 709 11.74 15.81 21.09
CA LEU A 709 12.28 14.63 20.42
C LEU A 709 11.13 13.89 19.73
N ASP A 710 9.94 13.70 20.32
CA ASP A 710 8.72 13.24 19.63
C ASP A 710 8.36 13.99 18.33
N ASP A 711 8.42 15.33 18.33
CA ASP A 711 8.08 16.19 17.19
C ASP A 711 9.26 16.31 16.18
N ALA A 712 10.51 16.06 16.59
CA ALA A 712 11.73 16.08 15.81
C ALA A 712 11.96 14.70 15.16
N LEU A 713 11.61 13.66 15.91
CA LEU A 713 11.28 12.32 15.47
C LEU A 713 10.08 12.37 14.51
N ASP A 714 9.10 13.26 14.69
CA ASP A 714 8.05 13.50 13.69
C ASP A 714 8.56 14.22 12.43
N MET A 715 9.70 14.92 12.49
CA MET A 715 10.37 15.44 11.30
C MET A 715 11.08 14.34 10.53
N TYR A 716 11.55 13.28 11.21
CA TYR A 716 12.00 12.08 10.54
C TYR A 716 10.83 11.42 9.81
N HIS A 717 11.11 10.90 8.64
CA HIS A 717 10.13 10.17 7.87
C HIS A 717 9.62 9.01 8.74
N ARG A 718 8.30 8.87 8.91
CA ARG A 718 7.63 7.86 9.76
C ARG A 718 8.18 6.42 9.65
N ALA A 719 8.77 6.05 8.51
CA ALA A 719 9.38 4.72 8.27
C ALA A 719 10.80 4.56 8.86
N ASP A 720 11.51 5.67 9.10
CA ASP A 720 12.89 5.70 9.61
C ASP A 720 12.96 6.19 11.07
N ARG A 721 11.87 6.79 11.60
CA ARG A 721 11.72 7.24 13.00
C ARG A 721 12.12 6.15 14.03
N PRO A 722 11.67 4.88 13.91
CA PRO A 722 12.08 3.82 14.84
C PRO A 722 13.56 3.43 14.78
N ILE A 723 14.23 3.58 13.63
CA ILE A 723 15.68 3.28 13.49
C ILE A 723 16.49 4.31 14.26
N VAL A 724 16.05 5.57 14.21
CA VAL A 724 16.65 6.65 14.97
C VAL A 724 16.32 6.50 16.46
N GLU A 725 15.06 6.22 16.83
CA GLU A 725 14.65 5.92 18.23
C GLU A 725 15.41 4.74 18.83
N GLU A 726 15.56 3.62 18.11
CA GLU A 726 16.28 2.42 18.57
C GLU A 726 17.78 2.65 18.66
N ALA A 727 18.40 3.35 17.70
CA ALA A 727 19.81 3.69 17.79
C ALA A 727 20.09 4.69 18.92
N VAL A 728 19.13 5.56 19.21
CA VAL A 728 19.15 6.45 20.37
C VAL A 728 18.96 5.63 21.65
N GLU A 729 17.99 4.71 21.72
CA GLU A 729 17.74 3.80 22.85
C GLU A 729 18.91 2.83 23.12
N GLU A 730 19.56 2.28 22.10
CA GLU A 730 20.66 1.33 22.26
C GLU A 730 21.96 2.04 22.64
N ALA A 731 22.25 3.18 22.00
CA ALA A 731 23.36 4.02 22.42
C ALA A 731 23.15 4.58 23.83
N LEU A 732 21.89 4.63 24.28
CA LEU A 732 21.51 4.95 25.64
C LEU A 732 21.71 3.80 26.63
N ASP A 733 21.29 2.59 26.25
CA ASP A 733 21.33 1.43 27.12
C ASP A 733 22.73 0.76 27.19
N SER A 734 23.56 0.92 26.15
CA SER A 734 24.85 0.22 25.99
C SER A 734 26.09 1.11 25.93
N ALA A 735 25.90 2.44 25.84
CA ALA A 735 26.97 3.43 25.72
C ALA A 735 27.88 3.32 24.50
N ASP A 736 27.43 2.62 23.46
CA ASP A 736 28.15 2.56 22.20
C ASP A 736 27.73 3.70 21.26
N PRO A 737 28.68 4.37 20.58
CA PRO A 737 28.35 5.39 19.58
C PRO A 737 27.63 4.79 18.39
N PHE A 738 26.66 5.53 17.86
CA PHE A 738 25.95 5.15 16.65
C PHE A 738 26.21 6.09 15.48
N ASP A 739 25.90 5.55 14.31
CA ASP A 739 25.99 6.23 13.04
C ASP A 739 24.84 5.72 12.18
N VAL A 740 23.76 6.49 12.13
CA VAL A 740 22.54 6.12 11.41
C VAL A 740 22.25 7.11 10.31
N GLU A 741 21.50 6.64 9.31
CA GLU A 741 21.09 7.45 8.16
C GLU A 741 19.58 7.44 8.07
N ALA A 742 18.94 8.60 8.24
CA ALA A 742 17.49 8.71 8.28
C ALA A 742 16.98 9.84 7.39
N ARG A 743 15.80 9.64 6.81
CA ARG A 743 15.11 10.68 6.02
C ARG A 743 14.36 11.64 6.94
N ILE A 744 14.33 12.91 6.57
CA ILE A 744 13.52 13.96 7.20
C ILE A 744 12.59 14.62 6.19
N ARG A 745 11.55 15.30 6.67
CA ARG A 745 10.67 16.16 5.88
C ARG A 745 10.80 17.59 6.38
N THR A 746 11.18 18.51 5.49
CA THR A 746 11.25 19.94 5.79
C THR A 746 9.84 20.59 5.75
N ASP A 747 9.69 21.79 6.31
CA ASP A 747 8.44 22.58 6.24
C ASP A 747 8.01 22.94 4.82
N SER A 748 8.99 23.09 3.92
CA SER A 748 8.77 23.28 2.48
C SER A 748 8.22 22.02 1.79
N GLY A 749 8.21 20.88 2.49
CA GLY A 749 7.73 19.58 2.03
C GLY A 749 8.80 18.72 1.34
N ASP A 750 10.06 19.15 1.31
CA ASP A 750 11.15 18.41 0.70
C ASP A 750 11.62 17.26 1.61
N VAL A 751 11.91 16.10 1.00
CA VAL A 751 12.54 14.98 1.70
C VAL A 751 14.06 15.09 1.58
N ARG A 752 14.72 15.13 2.72
CA ARG A 752 16.19 15.14 2.86
C ARG A 752 16.67 13.89 3.57
N TRP A 753 17.90 13.49 3.33
CA TRP A 753 18.56 12.41 4.07
C TRP A 753 19.64 13.01 4.95
N LEU A 754 19.64 12.63 6.22
CA LEU A 754 20.66 13.03 7.18
C LEU A 754 21.48 11.82 7.59
N ARG A 755 22.79 12.02 7.74
CA ARG A 755 23.65 11.11 8.50
C ARG A 755 23.79 11.70 9.89
N ILE A 756 23.42 10.90 10.88
CA ILE A 756 23.22 11.29 12.25
C ILE A 756 24.18 10.43 13.04
N GLN A 757 25.25 11.06 13.52
CA GLN A 757 26.26 10.37 14.31
C GLN A 757 26.09 10.80 15.75
N GLY A 758 25.81 9.85 16.62
CA GLY A 758 25.66 10.09 18.05
C GLY A 758 26.82 9.45 18.79
N VAL A 759 27.53 10.24 19.58
CA VAL A 759 28.49 9.72 20.55
C VAL A 759 27.89 9.89 21.93
N PRO A 760 27.55 8.79 22.61
CA PRO A 760 27.09 8.85 23.98
C PRO A 760 28.25 9.34 24.86
N GLU A 761 28.03 10.42 25.58
CA GLU A 761 28.87 10.86 26.68
C GLU A 761 28.43 10.10 27.93
N THR A 762 29.34 9.31 28.50
CA THR A 762 29.05 8.48 29.68
C THR A 762 29.63 9.09 30.95
N VAL A 763 28.90 9.04 32.05
CA VAL A 763 29.39 9.35 33.39
C VAL A 763 29.02 8.18 34.31
N ASP A 764 30.01 7.58 34.96
CA ASP A 764 29.84 6.41 35.85
C ASP A 764 29.14 5.19 35.21
N ASP A 765 29.44 4.92 33.94
CA ASP A 765 28.93 3.81 33.09
C ASP A 765 27.46 3.96 32.62
N ASP A 766 26.80 5.09 32.89
CA ASP A 766 25.50 5.47 32.32
C ASP A 766 25.65 6.61 31.29
N VAL A 767 24.85 6.58 30.23
CA VAL A 767 24.88 7.54 29.12
C VAL A 767 24.05 8.77 29.45
N VAL A 768 24.67 9.95 29.44
CA VAL A 768 24.05 11.18 29.95
C VAL A 768 23.68 12.17 28.86
N SER A 769 24.39 12.14 27.74
CA SER A 769 23.99 12.92 26.59
C SER A 769 24.51 12.27 25.33
N LEU A 770 23.79 12.49 24.26
CA LEU A 770 24.11 11.92 22.98
C LEU A 770 24.42 13.06 22.05
N ARG A 771 25.70 13.43 22.01
CA ARG A 771 26.18 14.51 21.16
C ARG A 771 26.51 14.01 19.80
N GLY A 772 26.13 14.80 18.83
CA GLY A 772 26.23 14.37 17.47
C GLY A 772 26.37 15.49 16.47
N ALA A 773 26.54 15.01 15.25
CA ALA A 773 26.55 15.83 14.07
C ALA A 773 25.48 15.28 13.13
N ALA A 774 24.70 16.18 12.55
CA ALA A 774 23.78 15.85 11.48
C ALA A 774 24.29 16.54 10.23
N GLN A 775 24.57 15.70 9.25
CA GLN A 775 25.09 16.11 7.97
C GLN A 775 24.04 15.80 6.91
N ASP A 776 23.75 16.78 6.06
CA ASP A 776 22.90 16.54 4.90
C ASP A 776 23.63 15.63 3.89
N ILE A 777 23.11 14.41 3.73
CA ILE A 777 23.56 13.41 2.76
C ILE A 777 22.52 13.18 1.65
N THR A 778 21.54 14.07 1.51
CA THR A 778 20.44 13.98 0.54
C THR A 778 20.94 13.74 -0.87
N GLU A 779 21.97 14.46 -1.30
CA GLU A 779 22.56 14.24 -2.62
C GLU A 779 23.19 12.85 -2.78
N ARG A 780 23.82 12.32 -1.72
CA ARG A 780 24.41 10.98 -1.73
C ARG A 780 23.32 9.91 -1.81
N LYS A 781 22.29 10.02 -0.97
CA LYS A 781 21.17 9.06 -0.94
C LYS A 781 20.28 9.13 -2.17
N ARG A 782 20.05 10.31 -2.76
CA ARG A 782 19.38 10.42 -4.07
C ARG A 782 20.16 9.72 -5.17
N ARG A 783 21.50 9.64 -5.09
CA ARG A 783 22.30 8.84 -6.03
C ARG A 783 22.16 7.35 -5.73
N GLU A 784 22.21 6.94 -4.46
CA GLU A 784 22.01 5.54 -4.04
C GLU A 784 20.61 5.01 -4.38
N GLN A 785 19.53 5.71 -4.01
CA GLN A 785 18.16 5.32 -4.36
C GLN A 785 17.91 5.32 -5.86
N ARG A 786 18.53 6.24 -6.63
CA ARG A 786 18.45 6.15 -8.09
C ARG A 786 19.14 4.89 -8.60
N LEU A 787 20.23 4.47 -7.97
CA LEU A 787 20.89 3.22 -8.31
C LEU A 787 20.03 2.03 -7.88
N GLU A 788 19.45 2.03 -6.68
CA GLU A 788 18.58 0.98 -6.14
C GLU A 788 17.28 0.85 -6.92
N VAL A 789 16.56 1.94 -7.20
CA VAL A 789 15.39 1.93 -8.09
C VAL A 789 15.77 1.46 -9.49
N VAL A 790 16.98 1.76 -9.98
CA VAL A 790 17.44 1.23 -11.26
C VAL A 790 17.76 -0.26 -11.14
N ILE A 791 18.37 -0.73 -10.04
CA ILE A 791 18.64 -2.14 -9.76
C ILE A 791 17.32 -2.91 -9.58
N ASP A 792 16.42 -2.51 -8.69
CA ASP A 792 15.09 -3.09 -8.49
C ASP A 792 14.26 -3.07 -9.77
N ARG A 793 14.33 -1.98 -10.56
CA ARG A 793 13.65 -1.93 -11.85
C ARG A 793 14.31 -2.85 -12.85
N LEU A 794 15.63 -3.01 -12.82
CA LEU A 794 16.34 -3.98 -13.64
C LEU A 794 15.99 -5.40 -13.20
N GLU A 795 15.97 -5.72 -11.90
CA GLU A 795 15.62 -7.02 -11.32
C GLU A 795 14.15 -7.37 -11.52
N ALA A 796 13.23 -6.45 -11.26
CA ALA A 796 11.80 -6.64 -11.54
C ALA A 796 11.53 -6.69 -13.04
N SER A 797 12.24 -5.91 -13.86
CA SER A 797 12.16 -6.06 -15.32
C SER A 797 12.75 -7.39 -15.78
N ASN A 798 13.81 -7.89 -15.15
CA ASN A 798 14.43 -9.16 -15.48
C ASN A 798 13.51 -10.32 -15.05
N SER A 799 12.97 -10.29 -13.84
CA SER A 799 11.99 -11.26 -13.34
C SER A 799 10.69 -11.24 -14.15
N ARG A 800 10.17 -10.07 -14.55
CA ARG A 800 9.03 -9.98 -15.47
C ARG A 800 9.39 -10.50 -16.86
N LEU A 801 10.59 -10.22 -17.36
CA LEU A 801 11.06 -10.77 -18.63
C LEU A 801 11.18 -12.29 -18.55
N GLU A 802 11.63 -12.85 -17.43
CA GLU A 802 11.74 -14.29 -17.16
C GLU A 802 10.37 -14.95 -17.04
N GLN A 803 9.44 -14.36 -16.29
CA GLN A 803 8.05 -14.85 -16.17
C GLN A 803 7.32 -14.76 -17.50
N PHE A 804 7.51 -13.67 -18.24
CA PHE A 804 6.99 -13.50 -19.59
C PHE A 804 7.61 -14.53 -20.54
N ALA A 805 8.93 -14.72 -20.50
CA ALA A 805 9.61 -15.73 -21.29
C ALA A 805 9.12 -17.13 -20.95
N TYR A 806 8.87 -17.44 -19.68
CA TYR A 806 8.31 -18.72 -19.24
C TYR A 806 6.88 -18.95 -19.71
N ALA A 807 5.98 -18.00 -19.47
CA ALA A 807 4.58 -18.09 -19.88
C ALA A 807 4.47 -18.15 -21.41
N ALA A 808 5.15 -17.24 -22.12
CA ALA A 808 5.19 -17.24 -23.57
C ALA A 808 5.78 -18.54 -24.13
N SER A 809 6.81 -19.10 -23.49
CA SER A 809 7.37 -20.38 -23.92
C SER A 809 6.40 -21.54 -23.75
N HIS A 810 5.71 -21.63 -22.61
CA HIS A 810 4.66 -22.62 -22.38
C HIS A 810 3.54 -22.49 -23.41
N ASP A 811 3.06 -21.26 -23.62
CA ASP A 811 1.98 -20.93 -24.54
C ASP A 811 2.36 -21.10 -26.02
N LEU A 812 3.66 -21.06 -26.36
CA LEU A 812 4.17 -21.37 -27.69
C LEU A 812 4.43 -22.87 -27.89
N GLN A 813 4.84 -23.60 -26.86
CA GLN A 813 5.09 -25.05 -26.93
C GLN A 813 3.78 -25.85 -27.09
N GLU A 814 2.71 -25.43 -26.42
CA GLU A 814 1.39 -26.08 -26.48
C GLU A 814 0.81 -26.15 -27.92
N PRO A 815 0.72 -25.04 -28.69
CA PRO A 815 0.25 -25.08 -30.07
C PRO A 815 1.24 -25.81 -31.00
N LEU A 816 2.55 -25.68 -30.81
CA LEU A 816 3.55 -26.43 -31.60
C LEU A 816 3.42 -27.94 -31.41
N ARG A 817 3.14 -28.38 -30.17
CA ARG A 817 2.85 -29.78 -29.83
C ARG A 817 1.55 -30.26 -30.48
N MET A 818 0.51 -29.43 -30.46
CA MET A 818 -0.77 -29.71 -31.12
C MET A 818 -0.60 -29.85 -32.64
N VAL A 819 0.05 -28.88 -33.29
CA VAL A 819 0.33 -28.89 -34.73
C VAL A 819 1.14 -30.13 -35.12
N SER A 820 2.23 -30.42 -34.41
CA SER A 820 3.04 -31.62 -34.64
C SER A 820 2.22 -32.90 -34.48
N SER A 821 1.34 -32.97 -33.48
CA SER A 821 0.50 -34.15 -33.22
C SER A 821 -0.54 -34.35 -34.30
N TYR A 822 -1.22 -33.29 -34.76
CA TYR A 822 -2.18 -33.38 -35.86
C TYR A 822 -1.50 -33.73 -37.17
N LEU A 823 -0.35 -33.13 -37.48
CA LEU A 823 0.44 -33.48 -38.66
C LEU A 823 0.89 -34.95 -38.64
N LYS A 824 1.36 -35.45 -37.48
CA LYS A 824 1.68 -36.88 -37.28
C LYS A 824 0.46 -37.79 -37.45
N LEU A 825 -0.73 -37.38 -36.98
CA LEU A 825 -1.99 -38.12 -37.16
C LEU A 825 -2.47 -38.11 -38.61
N VAL A 826 -2.31 -36.99 -39.33
CA VAL A 826 -2.62 -36.89 -40.76
C VAL A 826 -1.72 -37.83 -41.54
N ARG A 827 -0.40 -37.80 -41.28
CA ARG A 827 0.57 -38.76 -41.86
C ARG A 827 0.16 -40.20 -41.55
N GLN A 828 -0.14 -40.53 -40.30
CA GLN A 828 -0.45 -41.90 -39.91
C GLN A 828 -1.79 -42.43 -40.48
N ARG A 829 -2.79 -41.57 -40.66
CA ARG A 829 -4.14 -41.96 -41.09
C ARG A 829 -4.37 -41.88 -42.60
N TYR A 830 -3.63 -41.03 -43.29
CA TYR A 830 -3.78 -40.76 -44.72
C TYR A 830 -2.49 -41.02 -45.51
N ALA A 831 -1.50 -41.72 -44.96
CA ALA A 831 -0.25 -42.08 -45.66
C ALA A 831 -0.49 -42.67 -47.05
N ASP A 832 -1.47 -43.56 -47.20
CA ASP A 832 -1.77 -44.23 -48.47
C ASP A 832 -2.48 -43.31 -49.51
N ASP A 833 -3.01 -42.15 -49.07
CA ASP A 833 -3.75 -41.18 -49.88
C ASP A 833 -2.94 -39.89 -50.17
N LEU A 834 -1.77 -39.71 -49.55
CA LEU A 834 -0.84 -38.60 -49.76
C LEU A 834 0.12 -38.91 -50.92
N ASP A 835 0.47 -37.90 -51.71
CA ASP A 835 1.56 -38.00 -52.69
C ASP A 835 2.91 -37.69 -52.04
N GLU A 836 4.01 -37.99 -52.76
CA GLU A 836 5.40 -37.83 -52.29
C GLU A 836 5.65 -36.40 -51.78
N ASP A 837 5.13 -35.39 -52.50
CA ASP A 837 5.23 -33.98 -52.10
C ASP A 837 4.42 -33.70 -50.81
N GLY A 838 3.24 -34.28 -50.66
CA GLY A 838 2.40 -34.15 -49.46
C GLY A 838 3.03 -34.77 -48.20
N GLU A 839 3.71 -35.92 -48.34
CA GLU A 839 4.48 -36.52 -47.24
C GLU A 839 5.68 -35.64 -46.86
N GLU A 840 6.43 -35.14 -47.85
CA GLU A 840 7.60 -34.27 -47.65
C GLU A 840 7.20 -32.93 -46.97
N PHE A 841 6.07 -32.32 -47.37
CA PHE A 841 5.57 -31.10 -46.72
C PHE A 841 5.15 -31.32 -45.27
N ILE A 842 4.58 -32.49 -44.95
CA ILE A 842 4.24 -32.83 -43.57
C ILE A 842 5.51 -33.06 -42.74
N GLU A 843 6.52 -33.72 -43.30
CA GLU A 843 7.81 -33.92 -42.65
C GLU A 843 8.49 -32.59 -42.34
N PHE A 844 8.59 -31.67 -43.31
CA PHE A 844 9.12 -30.32 -43.08
C PHE A 844 8.34 -29.52 -42.02
N ALA A 845 7.01 -29.66 -41.99
CA ALA A 845 6.18 -28.95 -41.03
C ALA A 845 6.32 -29.54 -39.61
N VAL A 846 6.48 -30.86 -39.47
CA VAL A 846 6.75 -31.51 -38.18
C VAL A 846 8.13 -31.12 -37.68
N ASP A 847 9.16 -31.20 -38.52
CA ASP A 847 10.54 -30.84 -38.15
C ASP A 847 10.64 -29.36 -37.78
N GLY A 848 9.96 -28.48 -38.53
CA GLY A 848 9.88 -27.07 -38.22
C GLY A 848 9.24 -26.79 -36.86
N ALA A 849 8.19 -27.53 -36.51
CA ALA A 849 7.51 -27.40 -35.22
C ALA A 849 8.33 -27.96 -34.05
N GLU A 850 9.02 -29.09 -34.25
CA GLU A 850 9.93 -29.66 -33.25
C GLU A 850 11.14 -28.77 -33.00
N ARG A 851 11.69 -28.18 -34.06
CA ARG A 851 12.78 -27.20 -33.97
C ARG A 851 12.38 -25.94 -33.21
N MET A 852 11.20 -25.39 -33.48
CA MET A 852 10.70 -24.22 -32.75
C MET A 852 10.56 -24.53 -31.25
N ARG A 853 10.12 -25.74 -30.90
CA ARG A 853 10.06 -26.19 -29.52
C ARG A 853 11.44 -26.26 -28.86
N GLU A 854 12.44 -26.86 -29.51
CA GLU A 854 13.82 -26.92 -28.98
C GLU A 854 14.45 -25.53 -28.80
N MET A 855 14.17 -24.60 -29.72
CA MET A 855 14.62 -23.21 -29.60
C MET A 855 14.02 -22.53 -28.37
N VAL A 856 12.74 -22.78 -28.08
CA VAL A 856 12.04 -22.24 -26.92
C VAL A 856 12.55 -22.87 -25.62
N GLU A 857 12.75 -24.19 -25.58
CA GLU A 857 13.31 -24.90 -24.43
C GLU A 857 14.73 -24.44 -24.11
N GLY A 858 15.59 -24.30 -25.13
CA GLY A 858 16.97 -23.84 -24.95
C GLY A 858 17.04 -22.39 -24.44
N LEU A 859 16.15 -21.50 -24.89
CA LEU A 859 16.11 -20.11 -24.42
C LEU A 859 15.68 -20.01 -22.95
N LEU A 860 14.74 -20.88 -22.52
CA LEU A 860 14.38 -21.00 -21.11
C LEU A 860 15.54 -21.54 -20.26
N ALA A 861 16.26 -22.54 -20.74
CA ALA A 861 17.43 -23.08 -20.05
C ALA A 861 18.51 -22.00 -19.88
N TYR A 862 18.79 -21.24 -20.95
CA TYR A 862 19.74 -20.12 -20.95
C TYR A 862 19.37 -19.04 -19.91
N SER A 863 18.09 -18.68 -19.84
CA SER A 863 17.60 -17.66 -18.89
C SER A 863 17.66 -18.10 -17.41
N ARG A 864 17.67 -19.40 -17.11
CA ARG A 864 17.55 -19.94 -15.74
C ARG A 864 18.86 -20.23 -15.02
N VAL A 865 19.99 -20.18 -15.74
CA VAL A 865 21.31 -20.58 -15.21
C VAL A 865 21.66 -19.83 -13.92
N GLU A 866 21.39 -18.52 -13.85
CA GLU A 866 21.70 -17.68 -12.68
C GLU A 866 20.64 -17.77 -11.56
N THR A 867 19.35 -17.89 -11.90
CA THR A 867 18.23 -17.71 -10.95
C THR A 867 17.76 -18.99 -10.26
N GLN A 868 18.03 -20.18 -10.82
CA GLN A 868 17.58 -21.47 -10.25
C GLN A 868 18.69 -22.50 -10.05
N GLY A 869 19.96 -22.14 -10.25
CA GLY A 869 21.05 -23.09 -10.05
C GLY A 869 21.23 -23.44 -8.57
N GLY A 870 21.58 -24.70 -8.30
CA GLY A 870 21.87 -25.19 -6.96
C GLY A 870 23.08 -24.51 -6.32
N PRO A 871 23.32 -24.76 -5.01
CA PRO A 871 24.50 -24.27 -4.33
C PRO A 871 25.77 -24.84 -5.00
N LEU A 872 26.84 -24.03 -5.04
CA LEU A 872 28.13 -24.47 -5.57
C LEU A 872 28.85 -25.30 -4.50
N GLU A 873 28.88 -26.62 -4.68
CA GLU A 873 29.43 -27.58 -3.73
C GLU A 873 30.67 -28.30 -4.31
N PRO A 874 31.47 -29.01 -3.50
CA PRO A 874 32.52 -29.87 -4.01
C PRO A 874 31.95 -31.00 -4.89
N ILE A 875 32.19 -30.95 -6.20
CA ILE A 875 31.75 -31.93 -7.19
C ILE A 875 32.94 -32.71 -7.73
N ASP A 876 32.78 -34.03 -7.79
CA ASP A 876 33.67 -34.93 -8.50
C ASP A 876 33.33 -34.95 -10.00
N LEU A 877 34.21 -34.38 -10.82
CA LEU A 877 33.98 -34.28 -12.26
C LEU A 877 34.07 -35.63 -12.97
N ASP A 878 34.82 -36.61 -12.44
CA ASP A 878 34.86 -37.95 -13.02
C ASP A 878 33.46 -38.59 -12.95
N ALA A 879 32.80 -38.48 -11.79
CA ALA A 879 31.44 -38.98 -11.60
C ALA A 879 30.42 -38.28 -12.52
N ALA A 880 30.53 -36.95 -12.69
CA ALA A 880 29.66 -36.20 -13.58
C ALA A 880 29.89 -36.57 -15.06
N PHE A 881 31.14 -36.80 -15.45
CA PHE A 881 31.51 -37.21 -16.80
C PHE A 881 31.03 -38.63 -17.14
N ASP A 882 31.21 -39.59 -16.22
CA ASP A 882 30.70 -40.97 -16.37
C ASP A 882 29.17 -41.01 -16.55
N ASP A 883 28.47 -40.16 -15.81
CA ASP A 883 27.03 -39.99 -15.89
C ASP A 883 26.59 -39.48 -17.29
N VAL A 884 27.31 -38.53 -17.87
CA VAL A 884 27.06 -38.06 -19.24
C VAL A 884 27.34 -39.15 -20.28
N LEU A 885 28.42 -39.92 -20.11
CA LEU A 885 28.72 -41.04 -21.01
C LEU A 885 27.63 -42.11 -20.97
N ALA A 886 27.01 -42.33 -19.81
CA ALA A 886 25.88 -43.25 -19.67
C ALA A 886 24.64 -42.75 -20.43
N ASP A 887 24.37 -41.44 -20.41
CA ASP A 887 23.27 -40.83 -21.16
C ASP A 887 23.50 -40.89 -22.68
N LEU A 888 24.73 -40.62 -23.13
CA LEU A 888 25.11 -40.60 -24.54
C LEU A 888 25.38 -42.00 -25.14
N ARG A 889 25.21 -43.07 -24.36
CA ARG A 889 25.59 -44.42 -24.75
C ARG A 889 25.03 -44.86 -26.10
N ILE A 890 23.75 -44.57 -26.37
CA ILE A 890 23.10 -44.96 -27.63
C ILE A 890 23.78 -44.26 -28.81
N GLN A 891 23.99 -42.95 -28.70
CA GLN A 891 24.62 -42.15 -29.75
C GLN A 891 26.08 -42.57 -29.99
N ILE A 892 26.81 -42.90 -28.92
CA ILE A 892 28.18 -43.43 -29.00
C ILE A 892 28.21 -44.78 -29.74
N GLU A 893 27.28 -45.69 -29.42
CA GLU A 893 27.17 -47.00 -30.07
C GLU A 893 26.76 -46.87 -31.55
N GLU A 894 25.87 -45.95 -31.90
CA GLU A 894 25.41 -45.70 -33.27
C GLU A 894 26.49 -45.05 -34.15
N THR A 895 27.26 -44.11 -33.60
CA THR A 895 28.31 -43.36 -34.31
C THR A 895 29.69 -44.04 -34.24
N ASN A 896 29.85 -45.09 -33.42
CA ASN A 896 31.14 -45.69 -33.06
C ASN A 896 32.15 -44.64 -32.53
N ALA A 897 31.66 -43.70 -31.72
CA ALA A 897 32.52 -42.68 -31.11
C ALA A 897 33.51 -43.29 -30.10
N GLU A 898 34.76 -42.83 -30.14
CA GLU A 898 35.78 -43.13 -29.15
C GLU A 898 35.98 -41.90 -28.25
N ILE A 899 35.49 -41.99 -27.02
CA ILE A 899 35.60 -40.92 -26.03
C ILE A 899 36.55 -41.39 -24.92
N THR A 900 37.58 -40.60 -24.65
CA THR A 900 38.59 -40.88 -23.61
C THR A 900 38.74 -39.67 -22.69
N ALA A 901 39.11 -39.91 -21.43
CA ALA A 901 39.40 -38.84 -20.48
C ALA A 901 40.65 -39.15 -19.64
N ASP A 902 41.38 -38.11 -19.26
CA ASP A 902 42.33 -38.14 -18.16
C ASP A 902 41.59 -38.12 -16.80
N GLU A 903 42.31 -38.28 -15.68
CA GLU A 903 41.73 -38.17 -14.33
C GLU A 903 41.19 -36.75 -14.09
N LEU A 904 39.87 -36.61 -13.91
CA LEU A 904 39.23 -35.31 -13.75
C LEU A 904 39.21 -34.86 -12.27
N PRO A 905 39.39 -33.56 -12.00
CA PRO A 905 39.54 -33.06 -10.64
C PRO A 905 38.21 -32.84 -9.93
N CYS A 906 38.23 -32.83 -8.60
CA CYS A 906 37.13 -32.25 -7.83
C CYS A 906 37.18 -30.71 -7.86
N VAL A 907 36.05 -30.08 -8.17
CA VAL A 907 35.88 -28.62 -8.34
C VAL A 907 34.70 -28.10 -7.52
N THR A 908 34.63 -26.80 -7.28
CA THR A 908 33.45 -26.19 -6.66
C THR A 908 32.44 -25.81 -7.75
N GLY A 909 31.24 -26.38 -7.71
CA GLY A 909 30.20 -26.09 -8.70
C GLY A 909 28.86 -26.79 -8.50
N ASP A 910 27.95 -26.57 -9.43
CA ASP A 910 26.64 -27.21 -9.50
C ASP A 910 26.75 -28.47 -10.38
N ALA A 911 26.52 -29.64 -9.78
CA ALA A 911 26.64 -30.94 -10.47
C ALA A 911 25.78 -31.02 -11.74
N SER A 912 24.56 -30.47 -11.70
CA SER A 912 23.63 -30.57 -12.82
C SER A 912 24.06 -29.69 -14.00
N GLN A 913 24.54 -28.49 -13.72
CA GLN A 913 25.00 -27.55 -14.74
C GLN A 913 26.35 -27.98 -15.34
N LEU A 914 27.27 -28.51 -14.52
CA LEU A 914 28.54 -29.04 -15.02
C LEU A 914 28.34 -30.29 -15.88
N ARG A 915 27.40 -31.18 -15.51
CA ARG A 915 26.95 -32.29 -16.38
C ARG A 915 26.44 -31.77 -17.72
N GLN A 916 25.64 -30.70 -17.72
CA GLN A 916 25.10 -30.10 -18.92
C GLN A 916 26.17 -29.47 -19.83
N VAL A 917 27.22 -28.87 -19.24
CA VAL A 917 28.39 -28.39 -20.01
C VAL A 917 29.08 -29.54 -20.72
N PHE A 918 29.37 -30.64 -20.02
CA PHE A 918 29.97 -31.82 -20.63
C PHE A 918 29.07 -32.43 -21.71
N GLN A 919 27.77 -32.57 -21.44
CA GLN A 919 26.82 -33.11 -22.41
C GLN A 919 26.81 -32.29 -23.70
N ASN A 920 26.65 -30.97 -23.61
CA ASN A 920 26.63 -30.09 -24.79
C ASN A 920 27.95 -30.14 -25.59
N LEU A 921 29.10 -30.15 -24.91
CA LEU A 921 30.39 -30.20 -25.59
C LEU A 921 30.64 -31.56 -26.26
N LEU A 922 30.27 -32.67 -25.61
CA LEU A 922 30.42 -34.01 -26.16
C LEU A 922 29.43 -34.29 -27.30
N GLU A 923 28.16 -33.88 -27.17
CA GLU A 923 27.17 -33.99 -28.24
C GLU A 923 27.59 -33.21 -29.48
N ASN A 924 28.15 -32.00 -29.31
CA ASN A 924 28.72 -31.24 -30.42
C ASN A 924 29.91 -31.96 -31.05
N ALA A 925 30.84 -32.47 -30.24
CA ALA A 925 32.00 -33.19 -30.74
C ALA A 925 31.62 -34.47 -31.54
N ILE A 926 30.55 -35.16 -31.12
CA ILE A 926 30.00 -36.32 -31.84
C ILE A 926 29.27 -35.89 -33.11
N THR A 927 28.46 -34.84 -33.04
CA THR A 927 27.62 -34.39 -34.15
C THR A 927 28.45 -33.82 -35.30
N TYR A 928 29.53 -33.10 -35.00
CA TYR A 928 30.36 -32.40 -35.99
C TYR A 928 31.66 -33.14 -36.33
N SER A 929 31.70 -34.48 -36.18
CA SER A 929 32.88 -35.30 -36.48
C SER A 929 33.14 -35.51 -37.99
N GLY A 930 32.20 -35.12 -38.85
CA GLY A 930 32.27 -35.36 -40.30
C GLY A 930 32.04 -36.83 -40.66
N ASP A 931 32.71 -37.31 -41.72
CA ASP A 931 32.52 -38.68 -42.23
C ASP A 931 33.29 -39.77 -41.44
N GLU A 932 34.17 -39.38 -40.51
CA GLU A 932 34.97 -40.30 -39.71
C GLU A 932 34.34 -40.52 -38.31
N PRO A 933 34.56 -41.71 -37.68
CA PRO A 933 34.06 -41.97 -36.34
C PRO A 933 34.56 -40.91 -35.35
N PRO A 934 33.68 -40.32 -34.50
CA PRO A 934 34.08 -39.26 -33.60
C PRO A 934 35.17 -39.71 -32.63
N ARG A 935 36.21 -38.90 -32.47
CA ARG A 935 37.26 -39.10 -31.47
C ARG A 935 37.33 -37.89 -30.59
N VAL A 936 37.07 -38.10 -29.31
CA VAL A 936 36.98 -37.03 -28.32
C VAL A 936 37.87 -37.37 -27.14
N HIS A 937 38.67 -36.40 -26.71
CA HIS A 937 39.54 -36.53 -25.56
C HIS A 937 39.29 -35.39 -24.58
N VAL A 938 39.05 -35.72 -23.32
CA VAL A 938 38.86 -34.76 -22.23
C VAL A 938 40.09 -34.77 -21.33
N SER A 939 40.68 -33.59 -21.12
CA SER A 939 41.85 -33.41 -20.25
C SER A 939 41.61 -32.33 -19.22
N ALA A 940 42.30 -32.41 -18.10
CA ALA A 940 42.24 -31.40 -17.04
C ALA A 940 43.64 -31.02 -16.54
N GLU A 941 43.95 -29.73 -16.51
CA GLU A 941 45.21 -29.18 -16.02
C GLU A 941 44.96 -28.15 -14.91
N ARG A 942 45.76 -28.21 -13.84
CA ARG A 942 45.65 -27.25 -12.75
C ARG A 942 46.44 -25.98 -13.07
N ASP A 943 45.74 -24.84 -13.15
CA ASP A 943 46.33 -23.52 -13.34
C ASP A 943 46.06 -22.63 -12.11
N GLY A 944 47.00 -22.61 -11.17
CA GLY A 944 46.91 -21.83 -9.95
C GLY A 944 45.77 -22.26 -9.02
N SER A 945 44.76 -21.39 -8.86
CA SER A 945 43.55 -21.62 -8.06
C SER A 945 42.37 -22.13 -8.89
N LYS A 946 42.56 -22.37 -10.19
CA LYS A 946 41.55 -22.89 -11.11
C LYS A 946 42.03 -24.19 -11.77
N TRP A 947 41.08 -24.99 -12.23
CA TRP A 947 41.30 -26.11 -13.13
C TRP A 947 40.86 -25.69 -14.53
N LYS A 948 41.72 -25.92 -15.52
CA LYS A 948 41.38 -25.80 -16.94
C LYS A 948 40.97 -27.18 -17.43
N VAL A 949 39.73 -27.33 -17.88
CA VAL A 949 39.22 -28.55 -18.50
C VAL A 949 39.12 -28.30 -20.01
N SER A 950 39.60 -29.24 -20.81
CA SER A 950 39.63 -29.13 -22.27
C SER A 950 39.00 -30.36 -22.91
N VAL A 951 38.01 -30.14 -23.76
CA VAL A 951 37.36 -31.17 -24.60
C VAL A 951 37.86 -30.97 -26.03
N SER A 952 38.62 -31.93 -26.54
CA SER A 952 39.23 -31.91 -27.87
C SER A 952 38.60 -32.95 -28.79
N ASP A 953 38.23 -32.55 -30.00
CA ASP A 953 37.70 -33.41 -31.05
C ASP A 953 38.56 -33.37 -32.32
N GLU A 954 38.42 -34.38 -33.18
CA GLU A 954 39.04 -34.45 -34.52
C GLU A 954 38.03 -34.13 -35.65
N GLY A 955 37.01 -33.32 -35.36
CA GLY A 955 35.91 -33.02 -36.28
C GLY A 955 36.21 -31.97 -37.36
N ILE A 956 35.15 -31.40 -37.93
CA ILE A 956 35.24 -30.50 -39.10
C ILE A 956 35.96 -29.16 -38.81
N GLY A 957 36.12 -28.79 -37.55
CA GLY A 957 36.76 -27.54 -37.11
C GLY A 957 35.96 -26.28 -37.46
N ILE A 958 36.39 -25.13 -36.92
CA ILE A 958 35.66 -23.85 -36.93
C ILE A 958 36.53 -22.75 -37.53
N GLU A 959 35.98 -22.01 -38.51
CA GLU A 959 36.69 -20.88 -39.12
C GLU A 959 36.94 -19.73 -38.11
N PRO A 960 38.09 -19.02 -38.21
CA PRO A 960 38.43 -17.95 -37.27
C PRO A 960 37.37 -16.87 -37.10
N GLU A 961 36.63 -16.54 -38.17
CA GLU A 961 35.58 -15.50 -38.18
C GLU A 961 34.33 -15.89 -37.37
N HIS A 962 34.22 -17.16 -37.00
CA HIS A 962 33.07 -17.73 -36.31
C HIS A 962 33.34 -18.08 -34.85
N ARG A 963 34.60 -18.08 -34.39
CA ARG A 963 35.00 -18.52 -33.04
C ARG A 963 34.36 -17.73 -31.90
N GLU A 964 34.09 -16.44 -32.09
CA GLU A 964 33.37 -15.61 -31.11
C GLU A 964 31.84 -15.75 -31.28
N ARG A 965 31.38 -15.97 -32.51
CA ARG A 965 29.95 -16.03 -32.84
C ARG A 965 29.27 -17.33 -32.44
N ILE A 966 30.00 -18.42 -32.27
CA ILE A 966 29.42 -19.72 -31.86
C ILE A 966 28.85 -19.70 -30.44
N PHE A 967 29.25 -18.75 -29.61
CA PHE A 967 28.71 -18.55 -28.26
C PHE A 967 27.51 -17.58 -28.25
N GLU A 968 27.15 -16.96 -29.39
CA GLU A 968 25.91 -16.18 -29.49
C GLU A 968 24.67 -17.08 -29.61
N VAL A 969 23.58 -16.70 -28.95
CA VAL A 969 22.30 -17.42 -28.97
C VAL A 969 21.72 -17.45 -30.39
N PHE A 970 21.29 -18.64 -30.84
CA PHE A 970 20.69 -18.91 -32.16
C PHE A 970 21.62 -18.82 -33.38
N GLN A 971 22.94 -18.73 -33.19
CA GLN A 971 23.86 -18.84 -34.32
C GLN A 971 24.08 -20.30 -34.73
N ARG A 972 23.97 -20.57 -36.03
CA ARG A 972 24.40 -21.81 -36.68
C ARG A 972 25.37 -21.48 -37.80
N LEU A 973 26.44 -22.25 -37.92
CA LEU A 973 27.46 -22.06 -38.97
C LEU A 973 27.16 -22.81 -40.27
N HIS A 974 26.27 -23.81 -40.24
CA HIS A 974 25.89 -24.63 -41.39
C HIS A 974 24.42 -24.42 -41.77
N THR A 975 24.14 -24.37 -43.08
CA THR A 975 22.79 -24.18 -43.65
C THR A 975 21.86 -25.32 -43.27
N SER A 976 20.59 -25.00 -43.02
CA SER A 976 19.54 -25.93 -42.57
C SER A 976 19.42 -27.14 -43.49
N GLY A 977 19.81 -28.31 -43.00
CA GLY A 977 19.67 -29.62 -43.66
C GLY A 977 20.75 -30.65 -43.33
N GLU A 978 21.91 -30.25 -42.77
CA GLU A 978 23.07 -31.17 -42.61
C GLU A 978 23.35 -31.58 -41.14
N TYR A 979 22.95 -30.77 -40.16
CA TYR A 979 23.11 -31.07 -38.71
C TYR A 979 21.95 -30.47 -37.90
N ASP A 980 21.46 -31.22 -36.90
CA ASP A 980 20.35 -30.84 -36.01
C ASP A 980 20.83 -30.10 -34.74
N GLY A 981 20.00 -29.21 -34.19
CA GLY A 981 20.24 -28.56 -32.89
C GLY A 981 19.95 -27.05 -32.83
N ALA A 982 19.30 -26.58 -31.78
CA ALA A 982 18.75 -25.21 -31.65
C ALA A 982 19.76 -24.03 -31.73
N GLY A 983 21.08 -24.28 -31.68
CA GLY A 983 22.11 -23.24 -31.70
C GLY A 983 22.25 -22.47 -30.38
N ILE A 984 21.94 -23.11 -29.26
CA ILE A 984 21.94 -22.50 -27.92
C ILE A 984 22.94 -23.17 -26.97
N GLY A 985 23.34 -24.42 -27.24
CA GLY A 985 24.15 -25.24 -26.32
C GLY A 985 25.48 -24.60 -25.91
N LEU A 986 26.22 -24.00 -26.85
CA LEU A 986 27.51 -23.36 -26.54
C LEU A 986 27.33 -22.03 -25.77
N ALA A 987 26.33 -21.23 -26.13
CA ALA A 987 25.95 -20.03 -25.37
C ALA A 987 25.57 -20.38 -23.92
N LEU A 988 24.87 -21.50 -23.74
CA LEU A 988 24.52 -22.04 -22.43
C LEU A 988 25.76 -22.49 -21.64
N CYS A 989 26.73 -23.14 -22.30
CA CYS A 989 28.00 -23.50 -21.67
C CYS A 989 28.77 -22.28 -21.18
N GLU A 990 28.85 -21.21 -21.99
CA GLU A 990 29.48 -19.95 -21.59
C GLU A 990 28.81 -19.37 -20.36
N ARG A 991 27.47 -19.26 -20.36
CA ARG A 991 26.72 -18.74 -19.23
C ARG A 991 26.91 -19.55 -17.94
N ILE A 992 26.94 -20.89 -18.05
CA ILE A 992 27.19 -21.78 -16.90
C ILE A 992 28.60 -21.57 -16.37
N VAL A 993 29.61 -21.52 -17.24
CA VAL A 993 31.01 -21.36 -16.84
C VAL A 993 31.24 -19.98 -16.18
N GLU A 994 30.65 -18.92 -16.71
CA GLU A 994 30.69 -17.57 -16.12
C GLU A 994 30.08 -17.55 -14.71
N ARG A 995 28.92 -18.21 -14.51
CA ARG A 995 28.30 -18.35 -13.17
C ARG A 995 29.24 -19.01 -12.17
N HIS A 996 30.08 -19.93 -12.62
CA HIS A 996 31.07 -20.61 -11.79
C HIS A 996 32.37 -19.80 -11.61
N GLY A 997 32.43 -18.55 -12.08
CA GLY A 997 33.61 -17.68 -12.03
C GLY A 997 34.72 -18.10 -13.01
N GLY A 998 34.35 -18.85 -14.04
CA GLY A 998 35.20 -19.35 -15.12
C GLY A 998 35.09 -18.54 -16.40
N GLU A 999 35.90 -18.92 -17.38
CA GLU A 999 35.83 -18.45 -18.77
C GLU A 999 35.90 -19.69 -19.69
N ILE A 1000 35.17 -19.66 -20.82
CA ILE A 1000 35.22 -20.69 -21.88
C ILE A 1000 35.73 -20.07 -23.18
N TRP A 1001 36.48 -20.84 -23.96
CA TRP A 1001 36.95 -20.42 -25.28
C TRP A 1001 37.19 -21.64 -26.18
N VAL A 1002 37.38 -21.39 -27.47
CA VAL A 1002 37.68 -22.43 -28.45
C VAL A 1002 38.99 -22.16 -29.19
N GLU A 1003 39.77 -23.21 -29.37
CA GLU A 1003 40.90 -23.27 -30.29
C GLU A 1003 40.55 -24.29 -31.37
N SER A 1004 40.46 -23.87 -32.62
CA SER A 1004 40.06 -24.77 -33.71
C SER A 1004 40.71 -24.40 -35.03
N THR A 1005 41.03 -25.40 -35.83
CA THR A 1005 41.55 -25.25 -37.19
C THR A 1005 40.58 -25.96 -38.14
N PRO A 1006 40.08 -25.29 -39.20
CA PRO A 1006 39.16 -25.93 -40.15
C PRO A 1006 39.75 -27.22 -40.74
N GLY A 1007 39.02 -28.32 -40.60
CA GLY A 1007 39.38 -29.66 -41.06
C GLY A 1007 40.34 -30.45 -40.15
N GLU A 1008 40.72 -29.91 -38.99
CA GLU A 1008 41.61 -30.56 -38.01
C GLU A 1008 41.02 -30.62 -36.60
N GLY A 1009 39.70 -30.39 -36.45
CA GLY A 1009 38.98 -30.46 -35.17
C GLY A 1009 38.95 -29.17 -34.35
N ALA A 1010 38.29 -29.24 -33.19
CA ALA A 1010 38.19 -28.15 -32.23
C ALA A 1010 38.59 -28.58 -30.81
N THR A 1011 39.03 -27.62 -29.99
CA THR A 1011 39.29 -27.80 -28.58
C THR A 1011 38.59 -26.70 -27.80
N PHE A 1012 37.55 -27.08 -27.09
CA PHE A 1012 36.82 -26.21 -26.18
C PHE A 1012 37.46 -26.31 -24.80
N SER A 1013 37.92 -25.18 -24.27
CA SER A 1013 38.55 -25.10 -22.95
C SER A 1013 37.75 -24.20 -22.04
N PHE A 1014 37.57 -24.59 -20.79
CA PHE A 1014 36.95 -23.77 -19.77
C PHE A 1014 37.67 -23.88 -18.43
N THR A 1015 37.49 -22.86 -17.58
CA THR A 1015 38.11 -22.83 -16.24
C THR A 1015 37.07 -22.97 -15.13
N LEU A 1016 37.41 -23.71 -14.06
CA LEU A 1016 36.59 -23.86 -12.87
C LEU A 1016 37.42 -23.63 -11.59
N PRO A 1017 36.84 -23.07 -10.52
CA PRO A 1017 37.55 -22.87 -9.25
C PRO A 1017 37.91 -24.21 -8.59
N ALA A 1018 39.16 -24.33 -8.15
CA ALA A 1018 39.60 -25.49 -7.36
C ALA A 1018 39.05 -25.41 -5.92
N ILE A 1019 38.74 -26.56 -5.32
CA ILE A 1019 38.29 -26.63 -3.92
C ILE A 1019 39.37 -26.04 -3.01
N GLN A 1020 39.01 -25.02 -2.23
CA GLN A 1020 39.85 -24.53 -1.14
C GLN A 1020 39.78 -25.54 0.02
N ASN A 1021 40.96 -25.94 0.51
CA ASN A 1021 41.18 -27.03 1.48
C ASN A 1021 40.11 -27.14 2.60
N PRO A 1022 39.50 -28.32 2.87
CA PRO A 1022 38.47 -28.50 3.92
C PRO A 1022 38.99 -28.48 5.37
N ASP A 1023 40.30 -28.38 5.59
CA ASP A 1023 40.89 -28.30 6.94
C ASP A 1023 41.26 -26.85 7.28
N ARG A 1024 40.28 -26.07 7.78
CA ARG A 1024 40.52 -25.00 8.76
C ARG A 1024 39.27 -24.58 9.52
#